data_AF-A0AAE8KC10-F1
#
_entry.id   AF-A0AAE8KC10-F1
#
_cell.length_a   1.000
_cell.length_b   1.000
_cell.length_c   1.000
_cell.angle_alpha   90.00
_cell.angle_beta   90.00
_cell.angle_gamma   90.00
#
_symmetry.space_group_name_H-M   'P 1'
#
loop_
_entity.id
_entity.type
_entity.pdbx_description
1 polymer ?
#
loop_
_entity_poly.entity_id
_entity_poly.type
_entity_poly.pdbx_seq_one_letter_code
_entity_poly.pdbx_strand_id
1 'polypeptide(L)'
;MKKIYWVVVFTFLATLFFYLSQLIKETYHFSIPHAKASIQVVDWDKVKSSATIYKKLEKFSREQNLEIYKVTFGTSPKGHSQKNVYYFPSNRAYRYDTSRLKDKVIFKKSSSLTIENPLGTYYLKKEIPEKFIQLLKELGLKVEIERNMLRLILTQFFSNELGFLLFFLSFIIFLIDLFVSLSLSKKIGILELHGRNIFSLLFGASKIEALLLFMYFLFSAIYFPLGLPFFMTAALLVFFLLQLSHLVSIFVAKGLSSITEKIKEKKPYKKLLVFNVLIKVFVLSVCAVTLFQGFKDVKTLRTTEKTLAIWQKIPNYAQLTFSENTTLISGKYSNQAESEERDRKSRKAIADILSLGEATGGLFAEYKKINMLKSEDKTPPFSNYMVVNHQFLKEVPIYTPKGDRIGQLTKHKFYVIVPENLISKQKQIVQVMREIITFHQNVKTDYKKLYEGEIEVLVSKANQQIFNFNTSDLTKTTIYNPVILVGAIELFGKNSDVLVAEVSQGRYLFKDTVPIAKYIKTHRLEEDFAGLISSREEALRKLNMIQSQLYLKLVGVVASGVIFAIINYFLIMTYLEVERKKIIIWYLFGKSFLERHAQFLLSMLAISFVTLMIVFWLNMTVFSIISGILFIDTAMYALLLLFFEKRERLTTLKKGD
;
A
#
# COMPACT_ATOMS: atom_id res chain seq x y z
N MET A 1 23.62 -11.95 31.21
CA MET A 1 22.32 -12.50 30.78
C MET A 1 21.13 -11.65 31.26
N LYS A 2 20.86 -11.51 32.57
CA LYS A 2 19.72 -10.71 33.08
C LYS A 2 19.65 -9.25 32.57
N LYS A 3 20.79 -8.54 32.42
CA LYS A 3 20.79 -7.18 31.86
C LYS A 3 20.37 -7.14 30.39
N ILE A 4 20.75 -8.15 29.59
CA ILE A 4 20.39 -8.23 28.17
C ILE A 4 18.91 -8.57 28.02
N TYR A 5 18.38 -9.44 28.88
CA TYR A 5 16.94 -9.72 28.92
C TYR A 5 16.12 -8.43 28.99
N TRP A 6 16.43 -7.55 29.96
CA TRP A 6 15.72 -6.28 30.10
C TRP A 6 15.90 -5.35 28.91
N VAL A 7 17.09 -5.32 28.29
CA VAL A 7 17.31 -4.53 27.06
C VAL A 7 16.45 -5.04 25.91
N VAL A 8 16.36 -6.36 25.72
CA VAL A 8 15.56 -6.97 24.66
C VAL A 8 14.07 -6.79 24.92
N VAL A 9 13.60 -7.00 26.16
CA VAL A 9 12.20 -6.75 26.55
C VAL A 9 11.85 -5.28 26.38
N PHE A 10 12.69 -4.35 26.81
CA PHE A 10 12.46 -2.91 26.63
C PHE A 10 12.38 -2.55 25.14
N THR A 11 13.29 -3.09 24.31
CA THR A 11 13.29 -2.85 22.86
C THR A 11 12.07 -3.46 22.19
N PHE A 12 11.64 -4.66 22.63
CA PHE A 12 10.40 -5.31 22.17
C PHE A 12 9.18 -4.46 22.49
N LEU A 13 9.04 -3.99 23.73
CA LEU A 13 7.91 -3.15 24.12
C LEU A 13 7.91 -1.81 23.40
N ALA A 14 9.07 -1.15 23.26
CA ALA A 14 9.20 0.10 22.53
C ALA A 14 8.76 -0.05 21.07
N THR A 15 9.30 -1.06 20.36
CA THR A 15 8.99 -1.32 18.96
C THR A 15 7.53 -1.71 18.76
N LEU A 16 6.99 -2.58 19.63
CA LEU A 16 5.59 -3.01 19.61
C LEU A 16 4.62 -1.84 19.77
N PHE A 17 4.75 -1.07 20.86
CA PHE A 17 3.80 0.01 21.18
C PHE A 17 3.94 1.19 20.22
N PHE A 18 5.16 1.48 19.74
CA PHE A 18 5.36 2.45 18.67
C PHE A 18 4.66 2.01 17.39
N TYR A 19 4.89 0.77 16.95
CA TYR A 19 4.30 0.25 15.73
C TYR A 19 2.77 0.19 15.82
N LEU A 20 2.22 -0.31 16.93
CA LEU A 20 0.79 -0.34 17.15
C LEU A 20 0.19 1.06 17.13
N SER A 21 0.88 2.06 17.71
CA SER A 21 0.45 3.46 17.65
C SER A 21 0.41 3.99 16.21
N GLN A 22 1.41 3.67 15.40
CA GLN A 22 1.45 4.06 13.99
C GLN A 22 0.37 3.35 13.17
N LEU A 23 0.18 2.04 13.39
CA LEU A 23 -0.86 1.27 12.72
C LEU A 23 -2.25 1.85 13.03
N ILE A 24 -2.57 2.12 14.29
CA ILE A 24 -3.85 2.72 14.67
C ILE A 24 -4.01 4.10 14.03
N LYS A 25 -2.94 4.92 14.03
CA LYS A 25 -2.96 6.25 13.40
C LYS A 25 -3.22 6.16 11.90
N GLU A 26 -2.59 5.21 11.21
CA GLU A 26 -2.84 4.94 9.78
C GLU A 26 -4.23 4.38 9.54
N THR A 27 -4.70 3.45 10.36
CA THR A 27 -6.07 2.93 10.26
C THR A 27 -7.08 4.05 10.44
N TYR A 28 -6.90 4.99 11.36
CA TYR A 28 -7.79 6.15 11.54
C TYR A 28 -7.56 7.26 10.53
N HIS A 29 -6.44 7.26 9.81
CA HIS A 29 -6.32 8.04 8.59
C HIS A 29 -7.31 7.50 7.54
N PHE A 30 -7.41 6.17 7.37
CA PHE A 30 -8.32 5.53 6.40
C PHE A 30 -9.77 5.33 6.88
N SER A 31 -10.03 5.27 8.18
CA SER A 31 -11.32 4.92 8.80
C SER A 31 -11.77 5.95 9.82
N ILE A 32 -12.95 5.81 10.42
CA ILE A 32 -13.37 6.69 11.53
C ILE A 32 -13.06 6.05 12.90
N PRO A 33 -12.67 6.84 13.92
CA PRO A 33 -12.48 6.31 15.26
C PRO A 33 -13.77 5.67 15.81
N HIS A 34 -13.61 4.65 16.65
CA HIS A 34 -14.71 3.91 17.28
C HIS A 34 -15.75 3.31 16.32
N ALA A 35 -15.42 3.17 15.03
CA ALA A 35 -16.19 2.29 14.15
C ALA A 35 -16.17 0.87 14.74
N LYS A 36 -17.34 0.24 14.84
CA LYS A 36 -17.44 -1.17 15.22
C LYS A 36 -17.27 -2.07 14.01
N ALA A 37 -17.82 -1.62 12.88
CA ALA A 37 -17.86 -2.38 11.65
C ALA A 37 -17.67 -1.47 10.44
N SER A 38 -17.26 -2.07 9.33
CA SER A 38 -17.16 -1.39 8.03
C SER A 38 -17.68 -2.28 6.92
N ILE A 39 -18.27 -1.64 5.91
CA ILE A 39 -18.69 -2.27 4.67
C ILE A 39 -17.91 -1.60 3.56
N GLN A 40 -17.07 -2.38 2.89
CA GLN A 40 -16.39 -1.94 1.69
C GLN A 40 -17.26 -2.30 0.49
N VAL A 41 -17.78 -1.29 -0.19
CA VAL A 41 -18.43 -1.48 -1.48
C VAL A 41 -17.32 -1.63 -2.51
N VAL A 42 -17.10 -2.88 -2.96
CA VAL A 42 -16.01 -3.25 -3.86
C VAL A 42 -16.40 -3.12 -5.32
N ASP A 43 -17.67 -3.34 -5.61
CA ASP A 43 -18.19 -3.28 -6.96
C ASP A 43 -19.61 -2.75 -6.96
N TRP A 44 -20.02 -2.25 -8.11
CA TRP A 44 -21.31 -1.65 -8.34
C TRP A 44 -21.72 -2.01 -9.77
N ASP A 45 -22.85 -2.70 -9.88
CA ASP A 45 -23.44 -3.11 -11.15
C ASP A 45 -23.94 -1.93 -12.00
N LYS A 46 -23.88 -0.70 -11.49
CA LYS A 46 -24.32 0.51 -12.20
C LYS A 46 -25.78 0.45 -12.67
N VAL A 47 -26.61 -0.49 -12.19
CA VAL A 47 -28.03 -0.58 -12.52
C VAL A 47 -28.80 0.57 -11.90
N LYS A 48 -28.44 0.95 -10.67
CA LYS A 48 -28.99 2.11 -9.96
C LYS A 48 -27.99 3.24 -9.92
N SER A 49 -28.46 4.46 -10.18
CA SER A 49 -27.63 5.66 -10.11
C SER A 49 -27.15 5.95 -8.69
N SER A 50 -25.98 6.56 -8.61
CA SER A 50 -25.37 7.02 -7.35
C SER A 50 -26.32 7.90 -6.53
N ALA A 51 -27.05 8.82 -7.17
CA ALA A 51 -28.04 9.68 -6.51
C ALA A 51 -29.18 8.87 -5.87
N THR A 52 -29.70 7.86 -6.59
CA THR A 52 -30.74 6.97 -6.08
C THR A 52 -30.23 6.14 -4.90
N ILE A 53 -28.99 5.63 -5.00
CA ILE A 53 -28.32 4.89 -3.92
C ILE A 53 -28.24 5.77 -2.66
N TYR A 54 -27.67 6.98 -2.74
CA TYR A 54 -27.53 7.85 -1.57
C TYR A 54 -28.87 8.23 -0.94
N LYS A 55 -29.90 8.49 -1.75
CA LYS A 55 -31.24 8.79 -1.26
C LYS A 55 -31.86 7.61 -0.50
N LYS A 56 -31.71 6.38 -1.01
CA LYS A 56 -32.17 5.17 -0.30
C LYS A 56 -31.38 4.91 0.99
N LEU A 57 -30.06 5.12 0.97
CA LEU A 57 -29.20 4.99 2.16
C LEU A 57 -29.58 6.02 3.23
N GLU A 58 -29.86 7.26 2.84
CA GLU A 58 -30.31 8.32 3.76
C GLU A 58 -31.69 7.99 4.36
N LYS A 59 -32.63 7.50 3.55
CA LYS A 59 -33.94 7.04 4.02
C LYS A 59 -33.79 5.90 5.05
N PHE A 60 -33.01 4.88 4.71
CA PHE A 60 -32.76 3.73 5.59
C PHE A 60 -32.07 4.12 6.90
N SER A 61 -31.07 5.01 6.83
CA SER A 61 -30.36 5.54 8.01
C SER A 61 -31.31 6.22 9.00
N ARG A 62 -32.28 7.00 8.50
CA ARG A 62 -33.31 7.66 9.32
C ARG A 62 -34.29 6.66 9.93
N GLU A 63 -34.83 5.75 9.11
CA GLU A 63 -35.83 4.77 9.54
C GLU A 63 -35.29 3.79 10.60
N GLN A 64 -34.04 3.35 10.44
CA GLN A 64 -33.42 2.38 11.34
C GLN A 64 -32.56 3.03 12.45
N ASN A 65 -32.52 4.37 12.52
CA ASN A 65 -31.64 5.13 13.41
C ASN A 65 -30.18 4.58 13.41
N LEU A 66 -29.69 4.34 12.20
CA LEU A 66 -28.39 3.73 11.93
C LEU A 66 -27.41 4.81 11.46
N GLU A 67 -26.36 5.06 12.24
CA GLU A 67 -25.34 6.03 11.86
C GLU A 67 -24.39 5.43 10.81
N ILE A 68 -24.47 5.92 9.58
CA ILE A 68 -23.62 5.49 8.47
C ILE A 68 -22.67 6.64 8.12
N TYR A 69 -21.39 6.30 7.91
CA TYR A 69 -20.36 7.27 7.54
C TYR A 69 -19.59 6.78 6.32
N LYS A 70 -19.62 7.53 5.22
CA LYS A 70 -18.78 7.26 4.06
C LYS A 70 -17.49 8.07 4.15
N VAL A 71 -16.34 7.42 4.03
CA VAL A 71 -15.04 8.09 4.03
C VAL A 71 -14.49 8.16 2.61
N THR A 72 -14.03 9.35 2.20
CA THR A 72 -13.36 9.58 0.92
C THR A 72 -12.15 10.49 1.13
N PHE A 73 -11.21 10.45 0.20
CA PHE A 73 -9.98 11.25 0.24
C PHE A 73 -9.96 12.20 -0.94
N GLY A 74 -9.66 13.46 -0.66
CA GLY A 74 -9.48 14.48 -1.67
C GLY A 74 -8.31 15.38 -1.34
N THR A 75 -8.30 16.53 -1.99
CA THR A 75 -7.25 17.54 -1.85
C THR A 75 -7.89 18.91 -1.72
N SER A 76 -7.33 19.72 -0.83
CA SER A 76 -7.71 21.11 -0.69
C SER A 76 -7.39 21.89 -1.98
N PRO A 77 -8.01 23.07 -2.18
CA PRO A 77 -7.64 23.99 -3.26
C PRO A 77 -6.14 24.38 -3.24
N LYS A 78 -5.49 24.28 -2.09
CA LYS A 78 -4.04 24.52 -1.89
C LYS A 78 -3.17 23.25 -2.08
N GLY A 79 -3.76 22.13 -2.51
CA GLY A 79 -3.05 20.89 -2.84
C GLY A 79 -2.78 19.93 -1.67
N HIS A 80 -3.16 20.26 -0.44
CA HIS A 80 -2.99 19.36 0.72
C HIS A 80 -4.04 18.25 0.76
N SER A 81 -3.66 17.03 1.17
CA SER A 81 -4.62 15.93 1.36
C SER A 81 -5.68 16.28 2.41
N GLN A 82 -6.92 15.89 2.14
CA GLN A 82 -8.07 16.10 3.02
C GLN A 82 -8.90 14.83 3.07
N LYS A 83 -9.37 14.51 4.27
CA LYS A 83 -10.29 13.40 4.51
C LYS A 83 -11.71 13.95 4.60
N ASN A 84 -12.57 13.52 3.70
CA ASN A 84 -13.99 13.88 3.71
C ASN A 84 -14.80 12.75 4.36
N VAL A 85 -15.53 13.08 5.42
CA VAL A 85 -16.44 12.15 6.11
C VAL A 85 -17.86 12.61 5.84
N TYR A 86 -18.58 11.84 5.03
CA TYR A 86 -20.00 12.05 4.75
C TYR A 86 -20.83 11.28 5.76
N TYR A 87 -21.60 11.98 6.59
CA TYR A 87 -22.51 11.35 7.53
C TYR A 87 -23.91 11.31 6.95
N PHE A 88 -24.50 10.12 6.97
CA PHE A 88 -25.93 9.94 6.68
C PHE A 88 -26.69 10.29 7.95
N PRO A 89 -27.76 11.10 7.86
CA PRO A 89 -28.43 11.62 9.04
C PRO A 89 -29.13 10.51 9.83
N SER A 90 -28.49 10.13 10.93
CA SER A 90 -29.14 9.70 12.18
C SER A 90 -29.06 10.87 13.18
N ASN A 91 -29.85 10.84 14.26
CA ASN A 91 -30.15 11.99 15.13
C ASN A 91 -28.96 12.82 15.72
N ARG A 92 -27.69 12.51 15.46
CA ARG A 92 -26.52 13.31 15.86
C ARG A 92 -25.41 13.33 14.82
N ALA A 93 -24.84 14.51 14.57
CA ALA A 93 -23.63 14.66 13.76
C ALA A 93 -22.40 14.22 14.57
N TYR A 94 -21.71 13.17 14.13
CA TYR A 94 -20.47 12.73 14.78
C TYR A 94 -19.30 13.63 14.44
N ARG A 95 -18.54 13.99 15.48
CA ARG A 95 -17.25 14.67 15.39
C ARG A 95 -16.29 14.00 16.39
N TYR A 96 -15.01 14.01 16.07
CA TYR A 96 -13.93 13.52 16.92
C TYR A 96 -12.74 14.47 16.85
N ASP A 97 -11.83 14.40 17.81
CA ASP A 97 -10.61 15.20 17.78
C ASP A 97 -9.72 14.76 16.62
N THR A 98 -9.32 15.72 15.80
CA THR A 98 -8.53 15.54 14.58
C THR A 98 -7.12 16.10 14.72
N SER A 99 -6.80 16.74 15.85
CA SER A 99 -5.53 17.45 16.10
C SER A 99 -4.29 16.58 15.91
N ARG A 100 -4.40 15.28 16.22
CA ARG A 100 -3.29 14.30 16.12
C ARG A 100 -3.28 13.49 14.83
N LEU A 101 -4.23 13.73 13.93
CA LEU A 101 -4.29 13.07 12.63
C LEU A 101 -3.52 13.88 11.58
N LYS A 102 -3.00 13.17 10.58
CA LYS A 102 -2.18 13.76 9.51
C LYS A 102 -2.99 14.70 8.61
N ASP A 103 -4.26 14.38 8.37
CA ASP A 103 -5.11 15.13 7.46
C ASP A 103 -6.13 15.98 8.21
N LYS A 104 -6.46 17.13 7.61
CA LYS A 104 -7.66 17.87 7.96
C LYS A 104 -8.89 17.03 7.60
N VAL A 105 -9.70 16.71 8.60
CA VAL A 105 -10.96 15.99 8.42
C VAL A 105 -12.10 16.98 8.25
N ILE A 106 -12.87 16.83 7.17
CA ILE A 106 -14.03 17.66 6.86
C ILE A 106 -15.29 16.79 6.95
N PHE A 107 -16.19 17.16 7.84
CA PHE A 107 -17.49 16.50 7.99
C PHE A 107 -18.53 17.18 7.10
N LYS A 108 -19.20 16.40 6.24
CA LYS A 108 -20.24 16.87 5.32
C LYS A 108 -21.50 16.01 5.45
N LYS A 109 -22.67 16.58 5.19
CA LYS A 109 -23.93 15.81 5.11
C LYS A 109 -23.95 14.93 3.87
N SER A 110 -24.58 13.76 3.94
CA SER A 110 -24.83 12.88 2.78
C SER A 110 -25.56 13.60 1.64
N SER A 111 -26.37 14.61 1.93
CA SER A 111 -27.09 15.42 0.93
C SER A 111 -26.18 16.18 -0.05
N SER A 112 -24.88 16.32 0.27
CA SER A 112 -23.89 16.88 -0.66
C SER A 112 -23.38 15.86 -1.67
N LEU A 113 -23.63 14.57 -1.44
CA LEU A 113 -23.41 13.50 -2.41
C LEU A 113 -24.60 13.48 -3.36
N THR A 114 -24.35 13.78 -4.62
CA THR A 114 -25.32 13.71 -5.72
C THR A 114 -24.91 12.56 -6.64
N ILE A 115 -23.96 12.80 -7.53
CA ILE A 115 -23.54 11.87 -8.57
C ILE A 115 -22.19 11.21 -8.30
N GLU A 116 -21.58 11.46 -7.16
CA GLU A 116 -20.27 10.93 -6.79
C GLU A 116 -20.29 9.40 -6.68
N ASN A 117 -19.16 8.77 -7.01
CA ASN A 117 -18.96 7.32 -6.99
C ASN A 117 -19.45 6.67 -5.67
N PRO A 118 -20.41 5.72 -5.67
CA PRO A 118 -20.90 5.04 -4.48
C PRO A 118 -19.91 4.03 -3.89
N LEU A 119 -18.86 3.66 -4.63
CA LEU A 119 -17.79 2.80 -4.14
C LEU A 119 -17.04 3.44 -2.96
N GLY A 120 -16.40 2.59 -2.17
CA GLY A 120 -15.62 2.98 -1.01
C GLY A 120 -16.16 2.38 0.28
N THR A 121 -15.61 2.84 1.40
CA THR A 121 -15.85 2.24 2.70
C THR A 121 -16.86 3.04 3.51
N TYR A 122 -17.90 2.33 3.95
CA TYR A 122 -18.96 2.81 4.82
C TYR A 122 -18.71 2.27 6.22
N TYR A 123 -18.59 3.15 7.20
CA TYR A 123 -18.35 2.80 8.59
C TYR A 123 -19.61 2.95 9.42
N LEU A 124 -19.76 2.03 10.38
CA LEU A 124 -20.86 1.99 11.30
C LEU A 124 -20.32 1.93 12.73
N LYS A 125 -20.98 2.65 13.64
CA LYS A 125 -20.69 2.57 15.08
C LYS A 125 -21.47 1.49 15.82
N LYS A 126 -22.49 0.94 15.17
CA LYS A 126 -23.27 -0.19 15.63
C LYS A 126 -22.90 -1.41 14.78
N GLU A 127 -23.35 -2.57 15.23
CA GLU A 127 -23.28 -3.78 14.42
C GLU A 127 -24.07 -3.60 13.12
N ILE A 128 -23.66 -4.31 12.08
CA ILE A 128 -24.27 -4.21 10.76
C ILE A 128 -25.61 -4.98 10.77
N PRO A 129 -26.76 -4.30 10.60
CA PRO A 129 -28.04 -4.99 10.48
C PRO A 129 -28.10 -5.79 9.18
N GLU A 130 -28.67 -6.99 9.21
CA GLU A 130 -28.82 -7.80 7.98
C GLU A 130 -29.64 -7.11 6.91
N LYS A 131 -30.68 -6.37 7.32
CA LYS A 131 -31.49 -5.51 6.44
C LYS A 131 -30.66 -4.48 5.69
N PHE A 132 -29.54 -4.02 6.27
CA PHE A 132 -28.64 -3.09 5.60
C PHE A 132 -27.84 -3.78 4.49
N ILE A 133 -27.39 -5.02 4.73
CA ILE A 133 -26.70 -5.82 3.71
C ILE A 133 -27.66 -6.15 2.56
N GLN A 134 -28.91 -6.50 2.88
CA GLN A 134 -29.96 -6.74 1.88
C GLN A 134 -30.21 -5.48 1.04
N LEU A 135 -30.37 -4.32 1.66
CA LEU A 135 -30.52 -3.04 0.94
C LEU A 135 -29.35 -2.77 -0.02
N LEU A 136 -28.11 -3.00 0.42
CA LEU A 136 -26.93 -2.79 -0.44
C LEU A 136 -26.95 -3.73 -1.65
N LYS A 137 -27.33 -5.00 -1.46
CA LYS A 137 -27.48 -5.97 -2.56
C LYS A 137 -28.63 -5.58 -3.51
N GLU A 138 -29.77 -5.15 -2.98
CA GLU A 138 -30.90 -4.63 -3.78
C GLU A 138 -30.55 -3.36 -4.58
N LEU A 139 -29.58 -2.59 -4.08
CA LEU A 139 -29.03 -1.42 -4.74
C LEU A 139 -27.95 -1.76 -5.78
N GLY A 140 -27.64 -3.04 -5.99
CA GLY A 140 -26.65 -3.47 -6.98
C GLY A 140 -25.19 -3.37 -6.51
N LEU A 141 -24.99 -3.29 -5.19
CA LEU A 141 -23.67 -3.10 -4.59
C LEU A 141 -23.10 -4.44 -4.11
N LYS A 142 -21.92 -4.78 -4.62
CA LYS A 142 -21.12 -5.90 -4.09
C LYS A 142 -20.32 -5.40 -2.90
N VAL A 143 -20.46 -6.10 -1.78
CA VAL A 143 -19.91 -5.65 -0.51
C VAL A 143 -19.01 -6.69 0.12
N GLU A 144 -17.87 -6.23 0.64
CA GLU A 144 -17.04 -6.95 1.58
C GLU A 144 -17.29 -6.38 2.98
N ILE A 145 -17.52 -7.28 3.93
CA ILE A 145 -18.03 -6.90 5.26
C ILE A 145 -16.96 -7.20 6.29
N GLU A 146 -16.58 -6.17 7.05
CA GLU A 146 -15.83 -6.31 8.27
C GLU A 146 -16.73 -6.01 9.46
N ARG A 147 -17.03 -7.06 10.25
CA ARG A 147 -17.94 -6.94 11.39
C ARG A 147 -17.25 -6.45 12.66
N ASN A 148 -15.93 -6.54 12.73
CA ASN A 148 -15.19 -6.18 13.93
C ASN A 148 -13.88 -5.47 13.58
N MET A 149 -13.89 -4.14 13.69
CA MET A 149 -12.71 -3.30 13.46
C MET A 149 -11.53 -3.65 14.38
N LEU A 150 -11.79 -4.11 15.60
CA LEU A 150 -10.72 -4.56 16.51
C LEU A 150 -10.05 -5.82 15.97
N ARG A 151 -10.85 -6.80 15.53
CA ARG A 151 -10.35 -8.00 14.86
C ARG A 151 -9.55 -7.63 13.62
N LEU A 152 -10.06 -6.74 12.76
CA LEU A 152 -9.37 -6.31 11.53
C LEU A 152 -8.00 -5.70 11.83
N ILE A 153 -7.92 -4.77 12.78
CA ILE A 153 -6.65 -4.11 13.09
C ILE A 153 -5.68 -5.11 13.69
N LEU A 154 -6.13 -6.02 14.56
CA LEU A 154 -5.28 -7.07 15.10
C LEU A 154 -4.84 -8.08 14.05
N THR A 155 -5.72 -8.50 13.13
CA THR A 155 -5.33 -9.39 12.04
C THR A 155 -4.35 -8.70 11.11
N GLN A 156 -4.59 -7.44 10.73
CA GLN A 156 -3.62 -6.63 9.97
C GLN A 156 -2.29 -6.51 10.72
N PHE A 157 -2.32 -6.28 12.03
CA PHE A 157 -1.13 -6.20 12.86
C PHE A 157 -0.29 -7.49 12.82
N PHE A 158 -0.93 -8.65 13.02
CA PHE A 158 -0.26 -9.95 13.05
C PHE A 158 0.09 -10.52 11.67
N SER A 159 -0.69 -10.20 10.63
CA SER A 159 -0.47 -10.68 9.26
C SER A 159 0.55 -9.85 8.48
N ASN A 160 0.92 -8.67 8.96
CA ASN A 160 1.93 -7.84 8.30
C ASN A 160 3.36 -8.34 8.60
N GLU A 161 4.34 -7.95 7.77
CA GLU A 161 5.76 -8.33 7.90
C GLU A 161 6.32 -8.04 9.30
N LEU A 162 5.82 -6.99 9.95
CA LEU A 162 6.16 -6.63 11.34
C LEU A 162 5.51 -7.51 12.41
N GLY A 163 4.32 -8.07 12.16
CA GLY A 163 3.72 -9.07 13.02
C GLY A 163 4.61 -10.31 13.11
N PHE A 164 5.16 -10.75 11.98
CA PHE A 164 6.17 -11.81 11.96
C PHE A 164 7.40 -11.43 12.79
N LEU A 165 7.94 -10.22 12.62
CA LEU A 165 9.10 -9.76 13.40
C LEU A 165 8.84 -9.73 14.91
N LEU A 166 7.61 -9.47 15.34
CA LEU A 166 7.22 -9.56 16.75
C LEU A 166 7.15 -11.00 17.24
N PHE A 167 6.63 -11.94 16.45
CA PHE A 167 6.75 -13.37 16.76
C PHE A 167 8.21 -13.80 16.90
N PHE A 168 9.09 -13.32 16.02
CA PHE A 168 10.52 -13.55 16.12
C PHE A 168 11.13 -12.97 17.39
N LEU A 169 10.76 -11.75 17.77
CA LEU A 169 11.31 -11.10 18.95
C LEU A 169 10.77 -11.75 20.23
N SER A 170 9.50 -12.22 20.25
CA SER A 170 8.97 -13.10 21.29
C SER A 170 9.71 -14.43 21.37
N PHE A 171 10.07 -15.02 20.23
CA PHE A 171 10.85 -16.23 20.18
C PHE A 171 12.30 -16.01 20.67
N ILE A 172 12.92 -14.87 20.36
CA ILE A 172 14.21 -14.49 20.94
C ILE A 172 14.08 -14.35 22.45
N ILE A 173 13.06 -13.66 22.97
CA ILE A 173 12.81 -13.55 24.41
C ILE A 173 12.74 -14.95 25.04
N PHE A 174 12.05 -15.89 24.40
CA PHE A 174 12.05 -17.30 24.78
C PHE A 174 13.45 -17.94 24.81
N LEU A 175 14.32 -17.68 23.83
CA LEU A 175 15.71 -18.14 23.91
C LEU A 175 16.42 -17.56 25.13
N ILE A 176 16.24 -16.27 25.42
CA ILE A 176 16.86 -15.64 26.59
C ILE A 176 16.37 -16.30 27.86
N ASP A 177 15.07 -16.54 27.99
CA ASP A 177 14.45 -17.21 29.12
C ASP A 177 14.96 -18.64 29.27
N LEU A 178 15.15 -19.36 28.16
CA LEU A 178 15.76 -20.68 28.14
C LEU A 178 17.20 -20.63 28.65
N PHE A 179 18.01 -19.67 28.17
CA PHE A 179 19.37 -19.46 28.65
C PHE A 179 19.43 -19.12 30.15
N VAL A 180 18.53 -18.25 30.62
CA VAL A 180 18.44 -17.86 32.03
C VAL A 180 18.05 -19.08 32.87
N SER A 181 17.07 -19.86 32.41
CA SER A 181 16.63 -21.09 33.07
C SER A 181 17.76 -22.13 33.16
N LEU A 182 18.53 -22.32 32.07
CA LEU A 182 19.72 -23.17 32.06
C LEU A 182 20.84 -22.64 32.96
N SER A 183 20.98 -21.32 33.12
CA SER A 183 21.93 -20.74 34.09
C SER A 183 21.54 -21.01 35.54
N LEU A 184 20.24 -21.22 35.80
CA LEU A 184 19.68 -21.60 37.10
C LEU A 184 19.56 -23.12 37.28
N SER A 185 20.14 -23.93 36.39
CA SER A 185 20.01 -25.39 36.36
C SER A 185 20.32 -26.05 37.70
N LYS A 186 21.34 -25.60 38.42
CA LYS A 186 21.68 -26.10 39.77
C LYS A 186 20.56 -25.85 40.77
N LYS A 187 19.97 -24.65 40.77
CA LYS A 187 18.83 -24.31 41.63
C LYS A 187 17.60 -25.14 41.27
N ILE A 188 17.35 -25.36 39.98
CA ILE A 188 16.27 -26.23 39.49
C ILE A 188 16.49 -27.68 39.96
N GLY A 189 17.72 -28.21 39.82
CA GLY A 189 18.07 -29.56 40.27
C GLY A 189 17.96 -29.74 41.79
N ILE A 190 18.37 -28.74 42.58
CA ILE A 190 18.17 -28.75 44.03
C ILE A 190 16.68 -28.76 44.37
N LEU A 191 15.86 -27.91 43.74
CA LEU A 191 14.41 -27.88 44.00
C LEU A 191 13.72 -29.19 43.58
N GLU A 192 14.13 -29.79 42.46
CA GLU A 192 13.66 -31.10 41.99
C GLU A 192 13.99 -32.21 42.99
N LEU A 193 15.22 -32.26 43.50
CA LEU A 193 15.63 -33.23 44.52
C LEU A 193 14.81 -33.11 45.81
N HIS A 194 14.47 -31.90 46.21
CA HIS A 194 13.72 -31.63 47.44
C HIS A 194 12.20 -31.67 47.23
N GLY A 195 11.70 -32.09 46.05
CA GLY A 195 10.26 -32.14 45.74
C GLY A 195 9.56 -30.78 45.81
N ARG A 196 10.32 -29.67 45.75
CA ARG A 196 9.79 -28.31 45.93
C ARG A 196 9.23 -27.76 44.62
N ASN A 197 8.23 -26.89 44.75
CA ASN A 197 7.56 -26.31 43.59
C ASN A 197 8.48 -25.37 42.77
N ILE A 198 8.79 -25.78 41.54
CA ILE A 198 9.62 -25.06 40.56
C ILE A 198 8.91 -23.79 40.05
N PHE A 199 7.57 -23.72 40.12
CA PHE A 199 6.78 -22.56 39.69
C PHE A 199 7.09 -21.28 40.48
N SER A 200 7.70 -21.40 41.67
CA SER A 200 8.22 -20.25 42.43
C SER A 200 9.29 -19.44 41.68
N LEU A 201 9.92 -20.02 40.64
CA LEU A 201 10.90 -19.35 39.79
C LEU A 201 10.26 -18.53 38.66
N LEU A 202 8.99 -18.77 38.31
CA LEU A 202 8.30 -18.05 37.21
C LEU A 202 8.05 -16.58 37.55
N PHE A 203 7.60 -16.31 38.77
CA PHE A 203 7.09 -14.99 39.13
C PHE A 203 8.16 -13.95 39.51
N GLY A 204 9.44 -14.32 39.44
CA GLY A 204 10.53 -13.45 39.84
C GLY A 204 10.69 -12.22 38.95
N ALA A 205 10.46 -12.35 37.64
CA ALA A 205 10.58 -11.26 36.67
C ALA A 205 9.22 -10.59 36.35
N SER A 206 8.11 -11.29 36.56
CA SER A 206 6.76 -10.86 36.15
C SER A 206 6.33 -9.53 36.76
N LYS A 207 6.78 -9.18 37.97
CA LYS A 207 6.45 -7.88 38.61
C LYS A 207 7.03 -6.70 37.82
N ILE A 208 8.28 -6.80 37.39
CA ILE A 208 8.96 -5.74 36.64
C ILE A 208 8.42 -5.70 35.21
N GLU A 209 8.15 -6.86 34.59
CA GLU A 209 7.49 -6.95 33.29
C GLU A 209 6.11 -6.28 33.29
N ALA A 210 5.28 -6.57 34.29
CA ALA A 210 3.97 -5.97 34.46
C ALA A 210 4.07 -4.45 34.64
N LEU A 211 5.02 -3.97 35.45
CA LEU A 211 5.26 -2.53 35.62
C LEU A 211 5.70 -1.86 34.32
N LEU A 212 6.64 -2.47 33.58
CA LEU A 212 7.11 -1.97 32.28
C LEU A 212 5.95 -1.91 31.27
N LEU A 213 5.17 -2.98 31.17
CA LEU A 213 4.00 -3.05 30.31
C LEU A 213 2.97 -1.97 30.67
N PHE A 214 2.72 -1.77 31.96
CA PHE A 214 1.81 -0.74 32.44
C PHE A 214 2.31 0.67 32.09
N MET A 215 3.61 0.93 32.22
CA MET A 215 4.21 2.21 31.82
C MET A 215 4.09 2.46 30.32
N TYR A 216 4.38 1.45 29.47
CA TYR A 216 4.21 1.58 28.01
C TYR A 216 2.74 1.76 27.63
N PHE A 217 1.83 1.02 28.26
CA PHE A 217 0.38 1.19 28.08
C PHE A 217 -0.05 2.62 28.42
N LEU A 218 0.34 3.16 29.57
CA LEU A 218 0.00 4.52 29.98
C LEU A 218 0.58 5.56 29.02
N PHE A 219 1.86 5.43 28.65
CA PHE A 219 2.50 6.33 27.72
C PHE A 219 1.77 6.35 26.37
N SER A 220 1.45 5.17 25.82
CA SER A 220 0.70 5.06 24.57
C SER A 220 -0.73 5.56 24.68
N ALA A 221 -1.41 5.33 25.80
CA ALA A 221 -2.77 5.85 26.05
C ALA A 221 -2.78 7.39 26.13
N ILE A 222 -1.76 8.01 26.72
CA ILE A 222 -1.60 9.48 26.76
C ILE A 222 -1.24 10.02 25.37
N TYR A 223 -0.32 9.36 24.66
CA TYR A 223 0.14 9.76 23.33
C TYR A 223 -0.96 9.61 22.27
N PHE A 224 -1.83 8.62 22.38
CA PHE A 224 -2.92 8.40 21.43
C PHE A 224 -4.19 7.79 22.08
N PRO A 225 -5.05 8.61 22.73
CA PRO A 225 -6.19 8.13 23.50
C PRO A 225 -7.20 7.30 22.70
N LEU A 226 -7.37 7.59 21.41
CA LEU A 226 -8.28 6.83 20.54
C LEU A 226 -7.87 5.35 20.40
N GLY A 227 -6.61 5.02 20.69
CA GLY A 227 -6.05 3.67 20.60
C GLY A 227 -6.20 2.80 21.86
N LEU A 228 -6.81 3.32 22.93
CA LEU A 228 -6.87 2.65 24.25
C LEU A 228 -7.27 1.15 24.23
N PRO A 229 -8.36 0.72 23.56
CA PRO A 229 -8.75 -0.70 23.56
C PRO A 229 -7.70 -1.60 22.90
N PHE A 230 -6.98 -1.08 21.90
CA PHE A 230 -5.90 -1.82 21.22
C PHE A 230 -4.68 -1.96 22.12
N PHE A 231 -4.27 -0.87 22.79
CA PHE A 231 -3.13 -0.91 23.71
C PHE A 231 -3.39 -1.83 24.89
N MET A 232 -4.61 -1.83 25.44
CA MET A 232 -4.99 -2.75 26.51
C MET A 232 -4.93 -4.21 26.05
N THR A 233 -5.50 -4.52 24.87
CA THR A 233 -5.49 -5.87 24.32
C THR A 233 -4.07 -6.36 24.03
N ALA A 234 -3.23 -5.50 23.44
CA ALA A 234 -1.84 -5.82 23.18
C ALA A 234 -1.04 -6.03 24.47
N ALA A 235 -1.24 -5.20 25.49
CA ALA A 235 -0.57 -5.34 26.79
C ALA A 235 -0.91 -6.69 27.46
N LEU A 236 -2.18 -7.08 27.46
CA LEU A 236 -2.63 -8.36 28.01
C LEU A 236 -2.06 -9.55 27.23
N LEU A 237 -2.07 -9.48 25.90
CA LEU A 237 -1.55 -10.53 25.04
C LEU A 237 -0.03 -10.70 25.22
N VAL A 238 0.73 -9.61 25.27
CA VAL A 238 2.17 -9.66 25.52
C VAL A 238 2.47 -10.21 26.89
N PHE A 239 1.75 -9.77 27.92
CA PHE A 239 1.93 -10.29 29.27
C PHE A 239 1.75 -11.81 29.29
N PHE A 240 0.69 -12.31 28.65
CA PHE A 240 0.43 -13.73 28.49
C PHE A 240 1.58 -14.46 27.76
N LEU A 241 2.07 -13.91 26.64
CA LEU A 241 3.18 -14.50 25.89
C LEU A 241 4.48 -14.55 26.70
N LEU A 242 4.79 -13.53 27.49
CA LEU A 242 5.96 -13.52 28.38
C LEU A 242 5.84 -14.60 29.46
N GLN A 243 4.68 -14.75 30.10
CA GLN A 243 4.49 -15.80 31.11
C GLN A 243 4.56 -17.20 30.49
N LEU A 244 4.02 -17.37 29.28
CA LEU A 244 4.13 -18.61 28.53
C LEU A 244 5.60 -18.92 28.19
N SER A 245 6.37 -17.92 27.76
CA SER A 245 7.80 -18.02 27.47
C SER A 245 8.59 -18.54 28.68
N HIS A 246 8.39 -17.94 29.86
CA HIS A 246 9.01 -18.39 31.11
C HIS A 246 8.66 -19.83 31.45
N LEU A 247 7.37 -20.19 31.33
CA LEU A 247 6.86 -21.52 31.63
C LEU A 247 7.50 -22.59 30.75
N VAL A 248 7.48 -22.37 29.43
CA VAL A 248 8.07 -23.32 28.47
C VAL A 248 9.58 -23.40 28.67
N SER A 249 10.26 -22.28 28.91
CA SER A 249 11.71 -22.25 29.11
C SER A 249 12.17 -23.08 30.31
N ILE A 250 11.46 -23.00 31.43
CA ILE A 250 11.74 -23.81 32.62
C ILE A 250 11.50 -25.30 32.33
N PHE A 251 10.41 -25.64 31.63
CA PHE A 251 10.08 -27.03 31.31
C PHE A 251 11.14 -27.65 30.37
N VAL A 252 11.55 -26.90 29.35
CA VAL A 252 12.60 -27.32 28.42
C VAL A 252 13.95 -27.43 29.13
N ALA A 253 14.32 -26.47 29.99
CA ALA A 253 15.53 -26.55 30.80
C ALA A 253 15.53 -27.76 31.76
N LYS A 254 14.35 -28.13 32.27
CA LYS A 254 14.16 -29.35 33.07
C LYS A 254 14.41 -30.62 32.25
N GLY A 255 13.92 -30.70 31.02
CA GLY A 255 14.07 -31.87 30.14
C GLY A 255 15.45 -32.02 29.48
N LEU A 256 16.20 -30.92 29.32
CA LEU A 256 17.48 -30.90 28.59
C LEU A 256 18.67 -31.53 29.34
N SER A 257 18.57 -31.75 30.64
CA SER A 257 19.69 -32.23 31.48
C SER A 257 19.19 -33.10 32.62
N SER A 258 19.94 -34.14 32.95
CA SER A 258 19.66 -34.98 34.11
C SER A 258 19.87 -34.22 35.42
N ILE A 259 19.26 -34.69 36.53
CA ILE A 259 19.45 -34.10 37.87
C ILE A 259 20.95 -34.05 38.23
N THR A 260 21.69 -35.12 37.93
CA THR A 260 23.13 -35.22 38.18
C THR A 260 23.94 -34.18 37.40
N GLU A 261 23.60 -33.93 36.14
CA GLU A 261 24.26 -32.91 35.32
C GLU A 261 23.93 -31.48 35.78
N LYS A 262 22.68 -31.24 36.18
CA LYS A 262 22.24 -29.95 36.75
C LYS A 262 23.02 -29.59 38.01
N ILE A 263 23.22 -30.55 38.92
CA ILE A 263 23.97 -30.35 40.18
C ILE A 263 25.46 -30.12 39.91
N LYS A 264 26.04 -30.84 38.93
CA LYS A 264 27.43 -30.68 38.50
C LYS A 264 27.66 -29.48 37.57
N GLU A 265 26.65 -28.62 37.37
CA GLU A 265 26.68 -27.45 36.48
C GLU A 265 27.12 -27.76 35.03
N LYS A 266 26.92 -29.01 34.57
CA LYS A 266 27.16 -29.40 33.18
C LYS A 266 26.01 -28.88 32.31
N LYS A 267 26.16 -27.66 31.80
CA LYS A 267 25.13 -26.99 30.99
C LYS A 267 25.19 -27.44 29.53
N PRO A 268 24.05 -27.69 28.86
CA PRO A 268 23.98 -28.23 27.50
C PRO A 268 24.25 -27.17 26.41
N TYR A 269 25.26 -26.30 26.59
CA TYR A 269 25.52 -25.16 25.70
C TYR A 269 25.84 -25.56 24.25
N LYS A 270 26.38 -26.77 24.01
CA LYS A 270 26.62 -27.29 22.65
C LYS A 270 25.30 -27.48 21.87
N LYS A 271 24.27 -28.02 22.52
CA LYS A 271 22.93 -28.19 21.89
C LYS A 271 22.30 -26.83 21.59
N LEU A 272 22.51 -25.86 22.49
CA LEU A 272 22.00 -24.51 22.37
C LEU A 272 22.70 -23.70 21.27
N LEU A 273 23.99 -23.95 21.03
CA LEU A 273 24.73 -23.38 19.91
C LEU A 273 24.15 -23.84 18.56
N VAL A 274 23.87 -25.13 18.39
CA VAL A 274 23.22 -25.66 17.18
C VAL A 274 21.85 -25.03 16.97
N PHE A 275 21.07 -24.91 18.05
CA PHE A 275 19.76 -24.26 17.98
C PHE A 275 19.87 -22.79 17.54
N ASN A 276 20.80 -22.02 18.11
CA ASN A 276 21.04 -20.63 17.70
C ASN A 276 21.47 -20.49 16.23
N VAL A 277 22.24 -21.46 15.71
CA VAL A 277 22.61 -21.49 14.29
C VAL A 277 21.40 -21.70 13.39
N LEU A 278 20.48 -22.61 13.72
CA LEU A 278 19.25 -22.83 12.95
C LEU A 278 18.39 -21.55 12.91
N ILE A 279 18.32 -20.84 14.03
CA ILE A 279 17.57 -19.60 14.16
C ILE A 279 18.23 -18.49 13.34
N LYS A 280 19.56 -18.43 13.31
CA LYS A 280 20.30 -17.52 12.42
C LYS A 280 19.91 -17.75 10.97
N VAL A 281 19.93 -18.99 10.47
CA VAL A 281 19.55 -19.32 9.09
C VAL A 281 18.17 -18.76 8.75
N PHE A 282 17.21 -18.95 9.66
CA PHE A 282 15.85 -18.46 9.48
C PHE A 282 15.78 -16.91 9.50
N VAL A 283 16.41 -16.24 10.48
CA VAL A 283 16.43 -14.76 10.58
C VAL A 283 17.12 -14.13 9.39
N LEU A 284 18.25 -14.68 8.94
CA LEU A 284 18.99 -14.20 7.79
C LEU A 284 18.14 -14.27 6.52
N SER A 285 17.37 -15.35 6.36
CA SER A 285 16.45 -15.53 5.24
C SER A 285 15.36 -14.46 5.24
N VAL A 286 14.71 -14.23 6.40
CA VAL A 286 13.68 -13.19 6.55
C VAL A 286 14.26 -11.80 6.30
N CYS A 287 15.44 -11.48 6.84
CA CYS A 287 16.09 -10.19 6.63
C CYS A 287 16.36 -9.92 5.13
N ALA A 288 16.86 -10.93 4.41
CA ALA A 288 17.14 -10.80 2.98
C ALA A 288 15.87 -10.54 2.15
N VAL A 289 14.77 -11.24 2.48
CA VAL A 289 13.47 -11.07 1.81
C VAL A 289 12.86 -9.70 2.14
N THR A 290 12.80 -9.31 3.41
CA THR A 290 12.23 -8.01 3.83
C THR A 290 13.00 -6.83 3.22
N LEU A 291 14.34 -6.91 3.15
CA LEU A 291 15.14 -5.89 2.49
C LEU A 291 14.85 -5.81 0.98
N PHE A 292 14.77 -6.95 0.30
CA PHE A 292 14.46 -6.99 -1.12
C PHE A 292 13.08 -6.42 -1.44
N GLN A 293 12.06 -6.84 -0.68
CA GLN A 293 10.70 -6.32 -0.77
C GLN A 293 10.68 -4.80 -0.55
N GLY A 294 11.33 -4.32 0.51
CA GLY A 294 11.46 -2.90 0.82
C GLY A 294 12.09 -2.09 -0.33
N PHE A 295 13.15 -2.58 -0.96
CA PHE A 295 13.75 -1.90 -2.13
C PHE A 295 12.78 -1.83 -3.32
N LYS A 296 12.06 -2.92 -3.61
CA LYS A 296 11.06 -2.96 -4.69
C LYS A 296 9.93 -1.97 -4.42
N ASP A 297 9.45 -1.91 -3.18
CA ASP A 297 8.39 -1.01 -2.77
C ASP A 297 8.82 0.46 -2.82
N VAL A 298 10.03 0.80 -2.38
CA VAL A 298 10.59 2.16 -2.50
C VAL A 298 10.68 2.59 -3.97
N LYS A 299 11.14 1.70 -4.87
CA LYS A 299 11.22 2.00 -6.31
C LYS A 299 9.83 2.22 -6.92
N THR A 300 8.88 1.37 -6.55
CA THR A 300 7.48 1.49 -6.98
C THR A 300 6.89 2.79 -6.47
N LEU A 301 7.04 3.09 -5.16
CA LEU A 301 6.56 4.34 -4.57
C LEU A 301 7.15 5.55 -5.25
N ARG A 302 8.46 5.63 -5.49
CA ARG A 302 9.06 6.79 -6.18
C ARG A 302 8.46 7.01 -7.57
N THR A 303 8.16 5.94 -8.29
CA THR A 303 7.53 6.01 -9.61
C THR A 303 6.08 6.47 -9.50
N THR A 304 5.35 5.90 -8.55
CA THR A 304 3.96 6.24 -8.24
C THR A 304 3.81 7.68 -7.71
N GLU A 305 4.67 8.14 -6.80
CA GLU A 305 4.69 9.51 -6.29
C GLU A 305 4.95 10.53 -7.38
N LYS A 306 5.97 10.32 -8.24
CA LYS A 306 6.24 11.20 -9.38
C LYS A 306 5.03 11.32 -10.29
N THR A 307 4.37 10.18 -10.54
CA THR A 307 3.18 10.09 -11.39
C THR A 307 1.97 10.76 -10.76
N LEU A 308 1.73 10.54 -9.47
CA LEU A 308 0.57 11.03 -8.74
C LEU A 308 0.73 12.49 -8.29
N ALA A 309 1.96 12.99 -8.20
CA ALA A 309 2.27 14.42 -8.03
C ALA A 309 1.77 15.26 -9.22
N ILE A 310 1.65 14.67 -10.42
CA ILE A 310 1.03 15.35 -11.57
C ILE A 310 -0.47 15.53 -11.32
N TRP A 311 -1.16 14.47 -10.88
CA TRP A 311 -2.59 14.53 -10.50
C TRP A 311 -2.88 15.51 -9.35
N GLN A 312 -1.91 15.80 -8.49
CA GLN A 312 -2.05 16.83 -7.44
C GLN A 312 -2.07 18.26 -7.98
N LYS A 313 -1.39 18.52 -9.10
CA LYS A 313 -1.28 19.86 -9.70
C LYS A 313 -2.44 20.18 -10.63
N ILE A 314 -3.08 19.15 -11.19
CA ILE A 314 -4.18 19.29 -12.13
C ILE A 314 -5.51 19.55 -11.37
N PRO A 315 -6.44 20.36 -11.93
CA PRO A 315 -7.80 20.49 -11.41
C PRO A 315 -8.50 19.15 -11.17
N ASN A 316 -9.48 19.14 -10.27
CA ASN A 316 -10.27 17.93 -10.02
C ASN A 316 -11.19 17.66 -11.21
N TYR A 317 -10.82 16.68 -12.05
CA TYR A 317 -11.62 16.22 -13.16
C TYR A 317 -12.44 14.99 -12.79
N ALA A 318 -13.65 14.90 -13.36
CA ALA A 318 -14.56 13.78 -13.18
C ALA A 318 -14.90 13.07 -14.49
N GLN A 319 -15.09 11.75 -14.42
CA GLN A 319 -15.47 10.88 -15.53
C GLN A 319 -16.94 10.52 -15.44
N LEU A 320 -17.68 10.65 -16.54
CA LEU A 320 -19.06 10.19 -16.64
C LEU A 320 -19.10 8.70 -16.92
N THR A 321 -19.89 7.97 -16.12
CA THR A 321 -20.04 6.53 -16.25
C THR A 321 -21.47 6.19 -16.63
N PHE A 322 -21.65 5.34 -17.64
CA PHE A 322 -22.96 4.84 -18.04
C PHE A 322 -23.51 3.82 -17.06
N SER A 323 -24.84 3.80 -16.93
CA SER A 323 -25.59 2.74 -16.23
C SER A 323 -25.53 1.43 -17.03
N GLU A 324 -25.56 0.27 -16.37
CA GLU A 324 -25.69 -1.02 -17.06
C GLU A 324 -27.03 -1.14 -17.80
N ASN A 325 -28.09 -0.56 -17.23
CA ASN A 325 -29.43 -0.55 -17.82
C ASN A 325 -29.68 0.72 -18.65
N THR A 326 -28.62 1.34 -19.18
CA THR A 326 -28.76 2.56 -19.96
C THR A 326 -29.63 2.34 -21.19
N THR A 327 -30.54 3.28 -21.44
CA THR A 327 -31.35 3.37 -22.66
C THR A 327 -30.59 4.04 -23.80
N LEU A 328 -29.37 4.55 -23.54
CA LEU A 328 -28.55 5.28 -24.50
C LEU A 328 -27.59 4.38 -25.29
N ILE A 329 -27.42 3.12 -24.91
CA ILE A 329 -26.53 2.19 -25.63
C ILE A 329 -27.36 1.01 -26.10
N SER A 330 -27.20 0.65 -27.37
CA SER A 330 -27.88 -0.48 -28.00
C SER A 330 -27.36 -1.80 -27.40
N GLY A 331 -28.30 -2.68 -27.01
CA GLY A 331 -27.98 -3.99 -26.42
C GLY A 331 -27.91 -5.09 -27.47
N LYS A 332 -27.39 -6.26 -27.10
CA LYS A 332 -27.26 -7.43 -28.00
C LYS A 332 -28.58 -7.94 -28.60
N TYR A 333 -29.72 -7.57 -28.00
CA TYR A 333 -31.07 -8.02 -28.40
C TYR A 333 -31.97 -6.89 -28.92
N SER A 334 -31.44 -5.68 -29.16
CA SER A 334 -32.22 -4.58 -29.73
C SER A 334 -32.49 -4.84 -31.22
N ASN A 335 -33.72 -4.59 -31.67
CA ASN A 335 -34.01 -4.60 -33.10
C ASN A 335 -33.38 -3.37 -33.78
N GLN A 336 -33.30 -3.38 -35.12
CA GLN A 336 -32.58 -2.34 -35.85
C GLN A 336 -33.16 -0.93 -35.65
N ALA A 337 -34.49 -0.78 -35.67
CA ALA A 337 -35.14 0.52 -35.48
C ALA A 337 -34.92 1.06 -34.05
N GLU A 338 -34.97 0.19 -33.04
CA GLU A 338 -34.70 0.55 -31.65
C GLU A 338 -33.24 0.94 -31.46
N SER A 339 -32.30 0.21 -32.08
CA SER A 339 -30.87 0.52 -32.03
C SER A 339 -30.57 1.88 -32.64
N GLU A 340 -31.13 2.18 -33.81
CA GLU A 340 -30.94 3.46 -34.50
C GLU A 340 -31.46 4.65 -33.69
N GLU A 341 -32.63 4.50 -33.06
CA GLU A 341 -33.21 5.54 -32.19
C GLU A 341 -32.41 5.74 -30.90
N ARG A 342 -31.97 4.65 -30.26
CA ARG A 342 -31.10 4.72 -29.08
C ARG A 342 -29.77 5.40 -29.40
N ASP A 343 -29.13 5.02 -30.51
CA ASP A 343 -27.88 5.63 -30.94
C ASP A 343 -28.07 7.12 -31.25
N ARG A 344 -29.19 7.52 -31.87
CA ARG A 344 -29.53 8.92 -32.11
C ARG A 344 -29.70 9.70 -30.80
N LYS A 345 -30.43 9.14 -29.83
CA LYS A 345 -30.61 9.72 -28.49
C LYS A 345 -29.26 9.87 -27.77
N SER A 346 -28.41 8.84 -27.86
CA SER A 346 -27.07 8.80 -27.28
C SER A 346 -26.16 9.88 -27.84
N ARG A 347 -26.01 9.93 -29.17
CA ARG A 347 -25.20 10.93 -29.87
C ARG A 347 -25.62 12.35 -29.48
N LYS A 348 -26.93 12.62 -29.45
CA LYS A 348 -27.46 13.92 -29.04
C LYS A 348 -27.12 14.25 -27.58
N ALA A 349 -27.45 13.35 -26.65
CA ALA A 349 -27.22 13.56 -25.22
C ALA A 349 -25.72 13.77 -24.92
N ILE A 350 -24.86 12.97 -25.54
CA ILE A 350 -23.41 13.08 -25.39
C ILE A 350 -22.88 14.35 -26.04
N ALA A 351 -23.32 14.72 -27.24
CA ALA A 351 -22.90 15.98 -27.87
C ALA A 351 -23.26 17.20 -27.01
N ASP A 352 -24.45 17.24 -26.42
CA ASP A 352 -24.88 18.32 -25.53
C ASP A 352 -24.03 18.35 -24.25
N ILE A 353 -23.82 17.20 -23.61
CA ILE A 353 -22.99 17.05 -22.40
C ILE A 353 -21.54 17.47 -22.67
N LEU A 354 -20.97 17.06 -23.81
CA LEU A 354 -19.63 17.44 -24.21
C LEU A 354 -19.52 18.93 -24.49
N SER A 355 -20.54 19.54 -25.10
CA SER A 355 -20.58 21.00 -25.33
C SER A 355 -20.59 21.78 -24.01
N LEU A 356 -21.37 21.33 -23.02
CA LEU A 356 -21.34 21.87 -21.65
C LEU A 356 -19.98 21.66 -20.98
N GLY A 357 -19.37 20.49 -21.20
CA GLY A 357 -18.02 20.16 -20.77
C GLY A 357 -16.99 21.14 -21.34
N GLU A 358 -16.95 21.33 -22.65
CA GLU A 358 -16.04 22.26 -23.33
C GLU A 358 -16.19 23.70 -22.80
N ALA A 359 -17.42 24.16 -22.62
CA ALA A 359 -17.71 25.51 -22.09
C ALA A 359 -17.17 25.72 -20.66
N THR A 360 -17.08 24.64 -19.88
CA THR A 360 -16.58 24.66 -18.49
C THR A 360 -15.11 24.24 -18.36
N GLY A 361 -14.41 24.03 -19.49
CA GLY A 361 -13.01 23.63 -19.50
C GLY A 361 -12.78 22.13 -19.29
N GLY A 362 -13.70 21.30 -19.79
CA GLY A 362 -13.55 19.86 -19.94
C GLY A 362 -12.35 19.50 -20.82
N LEU A 363 -11.82 18.30 -20.62
CA LEU A 363 -10.60 17.83 -21.25
C LEU A 363 -10.86 16.50 -21.93
N PHE A 364 -10.51 16.43 -23.21
CA PHE A 364 -10.55 15.19 -23.98
C PHE A 364 -9.12 14.67 -24.13
N ALA A 365 -8.90 13.43 -23.67
CA ALA A 365 -7.59 12.78 -23.74
C ALA A 365 -7.77 11.29 -24.06
N GLU A 366 -7.97 11.01 -25.33
CA GLU A 366 -7.84 9.65 -25.84
C GLU A 366 -6.36 9.33 -26.03
N TYR A 367 -5.96 8.14 -25.60
CA TYR A 367 -4.68 7.57 -25.98
C TYR A 367 -4.89 6.15 -26.50
N LYS A 368 -4.23 5.81 -27.61
CA LYS A 368 -4.27 4.47 -28.18
C LYS A 368 -2.88 4.01 -28.64
N LYS A 369 -2.67 2.70 -28.55
CA LYS A 369 -1.55 2.01 -29.21
C LYS A 369 -1.99 1.58 -30.59
N ILE A 370 -1.14 1.76 -31.59
CA ILE A 370 -1.53 1.62 -33.01
C ILE A 370 -1.76 0.18 -33.48
N ASN A 371 -1.69 -0.81 -32.59
CA ASN A 371 -1.86 -2.22 -32.90
C ASN A 371 -3.19 -2.57 -33.62
N MET A 372 -4.17 -1.65 -33.66
CA MET A 372 -5.47 -1.81 -34.31
C MET A 372 -5.53 -1.39 -35.80
N LEU A 373 -4.53 -0.69 -36.34
CA LEU A 373 -4.53 -0.17 -37.72
C LEU A 373 -3.66 -0.98 -38.70
N LYS A 374 -3.29 -2.22 -38.35
CA LYS A 374 -2.56 -3.11 -39.26
C LYS A 374 -3.50 -3.59 -40.38
N SER A 375 -3.69 -2.78 -41.42
CA SER A 375 -4.05 -3.30 -42.74
C SER A 375 -2.79 -3.86 -43.41
N GLU A 376 -2.97 -4.83 -44.31
CA GLU A 376 -1.89 -5.68 -44.86
C GLU A 376 -0.74 -4.92 -45.55
N ASP A 377 -0.89 -3.62 -45.85
CA ASP A 377 0.11 -2.86 -46.64
C ASP A 377 0.68 -1.57 -45.99
N LYS A 378 0.23 -1.15 -44.80
CA LYS A 378 0.71 0.12 -44.20
C LYS A 378 0.90 0.02 -42.69
N THR A 379 2.14 -0.22 -42.26
CA THR A 379 2.49 -0.10 -40.84
C THR A 379 2.67 1.37 -40.48
N PRO A 380 1.90 1.94 -39.54
CA PRO A 380 2.05 3.35 -39.16
C PRO A 380 3.46 3.64 -38.63
N PRO A 381 4.03 4.82 -38.90
CA PRO A 381 5.40 5.14 -38.54
C PRO A 381 5.63 5.41 -37.04
N PHE A 382 4.60 5.27 -36.22
CA PHE A 382 4.58 5.54 -34.77
C PHE A 382 3.75 4.48 -34.05
N SER A 383 4.04 4.22 -32.78
CA SER A 383 3.37 3.18 -32.00
C SER A 383 2.24 3.70 -31.09
N ASN A 384 2.27 4.99 -30.74
CA ASN A 384 1.30 5.62 -29.84
C ASN A 384 0.81 6.94 -30.43
N TYR A 385 -0.49 7.20 -30.29
CA TYR A 385 -1.07 8.50 -30.58
C TYR A 385 -2.07 8.92 -29.53
N MET A 386 -2.37 10.22 -29.53
CA MET A 386 -3.40 10.82 -28.70
C MET A 386 -4.33 11.67 -29.54
N VAL A 387 -5.62 11.67 -29.18
CA VAL A 387 -6.61 12.61 -29.69
C VAL A 387 -7.07 13.47 -28.52
N VAL A 388 -6.90 14.78 -28.66
CA VAL A 388 -7.10 15.73 -27.57
C VAL A 388 -7.86 16.97 -28.02
N ASN A 389 -8.50 17.64 -27.06
CA ASN A 389 -9.08 18.96 -27.30
C ASN A 389 -8.08 20.09 -27.03
N HIS A 390 -8.44 21.32 -27.40
CA HIS A 390 -7.60 22.50 -27.15
C HIS A 390 -7.34 22.76 -25.67
N GLN A 391 -8.24 22.35 -24.77
CA GLN A 391 -8.07 22.52 -23.33
C GLN A 391 -6.91 21.66 -22.78
N PHE A 392 -6.66 20.49 -23.38
CA PHE A 392 -5.52 19.64 -23.04
C PHE A 392 -4.19 20.40 -23.09
N LEU A 393 -3.97 21.23 -24.12
CA LEU A 393 -2.74 22.02 -24.29
C LEU A 393 -2.54 23.07 -23.19
N LYS A 394 -3.62 23.51 -22.52
CA LYS A 394 -3.56 24.44 -21.40
C LYS A 394 -3.16 23.75 -20.08
N GLU A 395 -3.54 22.50 -19.90
CA GLU A 395 -3.26 21.75 -18.67
C GLU A 395 -1.95 20.94 -18.77
N VAL A 396 -1.64 20.39 -19.95
CA VAL A 396 -0.43 19.59 -20.21
C VAL A 396 0.55 20.38 -21.08
N PRO A 397 1.75 20.73 -20.57
CA PRO A 397 2.72 21.48 -21.35
C PRO A 397 3.38 20.58 -22.40
N ILE A 398 3.25 20.98 -23.67
CA ILE A 398 3.97 20.40 -24.81
C ILE A 398 4.96 21.44 -25.30
N TYR A 399 6.21 21.06 -25.56
CA TYR A 399 7.27 21.99 -25.93
C TYR A 399 7.72 21.75 -27.37
N THR A 400 8.02 22.84 -28.07
CA THR A 400 8.69 22.80 -29.37
C THR A 400 10.17 22.43 -29.19
N PRO A 401 10.89 22.07 -30.27
CA PRO A 401 12.35 21.83 -30.20
C PRO A 401 13.15 23.01 -29.60
N LYS A 402 12.65 24.25 -29.78
CA LYS A 402 13.24 25.48 -29.23
C LYS A 402 12.96 25.69 -27.73
N GLY A 403 12.10 24.88 -27.11
CA GLY A 403 11.72 24.97 -25.70
C GLY A 403 10.47 25.81 -25.44
N ASP A 404 9.89 26.46 -26.45
CA ASP A 404 8.65 27.22 -26.32
C ASP A 404 7.45 26.29 -26.14
N ARG A 405 6.48 26.70 -25.31
CA ARG A 405 5.25 25.92 -25.11
C ARG A 405 4.32 26.06 -26.31
N ILE A 406 3.84 24.93 -26.84
CA ILE A 406 2.76 24.92 -27.83
C ILE A 406 1.46 25.40 -27.14
N GLY A 407 1.00 26.58 -27.55
CA GLY A 407 -0.03 27.38 -26.87
C GLY A 407 -1.43 27.26 -27.47
N GLN A 408 -2.25 28.31 -27.28
CA GLN A 408 -3.63 28.36 -27.77
C GLN A 408 -3.67 28.29 -29.30
N LEU A 409 -4.18 27.17 -29.81
CA LEU A 409 -4.45 26.95 -31.22
C LEU A 409 -5.87 27.44 -31.55
N THR A 410 -6.13 27.82 -32.81
CA THR A 410 -7.49 28.22 -33.23
C THR A 410 -8.43 27.01 -33.20
N LYS A 411 -9.71 27.22 -32.89
CA LYS A 411 -10.68 26.12 -32.73
C LYS A 411 -11.30 25.61 -34.03
N HIS A 412 -11.04 26.26 -35.16
CA HIS A 412 -11.74 25.99 -36.43
C HIS A 412 -11.08 24.94 -37.33
N LYS A 413 -9.91 24.40 -36.94
CA LYS A 413 -9.18 23.41 -37.73
C LYS A 413 -8.47 22.38 -36.83
N PHE A 414 -8.04 21.29 -37.45
CA PHE A 414 -7.25 20.25 -36.78
C PHE A 414 -5.75 20.59 -36.82
N TYR A 415 -5.05 20.19 -35.76
CA TYR A 415 -3.60 20.29 -35.67
C TYR A 415 -3.01 18.93 -35.37
N VAL A 416 -1.89 18.59 -36.02
CA VAL A 416 -1.13 17.37 -35.73
C VAL A 416 0.23 17.77 -35.20
N ILE A 417 0.50 17.44 -33.94
CA ILE A 417 1.80 17.65 -33.30
C ILE A 417 2.64 16.39 -33.51
N VAL A 418 3.73 16.53 -34.26
CA VAL A 418 4.66 15.46 -34.61
C VAL A 418 5.95 15.61 -33.80
N PRO A 419 6.39 14.58 -33.08
CA PRO A 419 7.70 14.58 -32.44
C PRO A 419 8.83 14.79 -33.45
N GLU A 420 9.84 15.57 -33.08
CA GLU A 420 11.00 15.88 -33.91
C GLU A 420 11.68 14.63 -34.48
N ASN A 421 11.76 13.53 -33.71
CA ASN A 421 12.32 12.25 -34.15
C ASN A 421 11.47 11.52 -35.21
N LEU A 422 10.26 12.00 -35.51
CA LEU A 422 9.33 11.44 -36.48
C LEU A 422 9.02 12.40 -37.64
N ILE A 423 9.66 13.57 -37.69
CA ILE A 423 9.35 14.62 -38.68
C ILE A 423 9.61 14.16 -40.12
N SER A 424 10.61 13.30 -40.34
CA SER A 424 10.91 12.72 -41.66
C SER A 424 9.75 11.91 -42.24
N LYS A 425 8.82 11.46 -41.41
CA LYS A 425 7.64 10.66 -41.79
C LYS A 425 6.34 11.47 -41.71
N GLN A 426 6.41 12.80 -41.62
CA GLN A 426 5.25 13.70 -41.48
C GLN A 426 4.13 13.41 -42.49
N LYS A 427 4.44 13.23 -43.78
CA LYS A 427 3.41 12.96 -44.80
C LYS A 427 2.59 11.70 -44.50
N GLN A 428 3.27 10.61 -44.12
CA GLN A 428 2.63 9.36 -43.72
C GLN A 428 1.81 9.54 -42.44
N ILE A 429 2.33 10.30 -41.47
CA ILE A 429 1.62 10.59 -40.21
C ILE A 429 0.32 11.36 -40.47
N VAL A 430 0.37 12.41 -41.29
CA VAL A 430 -0.82 13.21 -41.63
C VAL A 430 -1.87 12.36 -42.35
N GLN A 431 -1.45 11.44 -43.23
CA GLN A 431 -2.38 10.51 -43.89
C GLN A 431 -3.10 9.62 -42.86
N VAL A 432 -2.37 9.00 -41.93
CA VAL A 432 -2.97 8.19 -40.86
C VAL A 432 -3.87 9.04 -39.96
N MET A 433 -3.51 10.30 -39.70
CA MET A 433 -4.37 11.21 -38.91
C MET A 433 -5.66 11.59 -39.65
N ARG A 434 -5.65 11.70 -40.99
CA ARG A 434 -6.88 11.89 -41.78
C ARG A 434 -7.81 10.68 -41.67
N GLU A 435 -7.27 9.47 -41.68
CA GLU A 435 -8.05 8.24 -41.42
C GLU A 435 -8.67 8.26 -40.02
N ILE A 436 -7.90 8.64 -38.99
CA ILE A 436 -8.38 8.76 -37.61
C ILE A 436 -9.47 9.83 -37.49
N ILE A 437 -9.31 11.01 -38.10
CA ILE A 437 -10.34 12.08 -38.09
C ILE A 437 -11.62 11.57 -38.75
N THR A 438 -11.51 10.92 -39.91
CA THR A 438 -12.67 10.38 -40.66
C THR A 438 -13.41 9.34 -39.81
N PHE A 439 -12.68 8.44 -39.16
CA PHE A 439 -13.24 7.45 -38.24
C PHE A 439 -13.96 8.12 -37.06
N HIS A 440 -13.40 9.18 -36.49
CA HIS A 440 -14.05 9.95 -35.43
C HIS A 440 -15.32 10.65 -35.92
N GLN A 441 -15.34 11.18 -37.14
CA GLN A 441 -16.51 11.88 -37.67
C GLN A 441 -17.67 10.93 -37.93
N ASN A 442 -17.41 9.78 -38.54
CA ASN A 442 -18.43 8.77 -38.77
C ASN A 442 -17.77 7.41 -39.07
N VAL A 443 -18.01 6.46 -38.16
CA VAL A 443 -17.48 5.08 -38.21
C VAL A 443 -17.95 4.31 -39.46
N LYS A 444 -19.09 4.69 -40.05
CA LYS A 444 -19.68 4.04 -41.23
C LYS A 444 -19.14 4.61 -42.56
N THR A 445 -18.27 5.62 -42.53
CA THR A 445 -17.73 6.23 -43.75
C THR A 445 -16.71 5.30 -44.40
N ASP A 446 -16.81 5.10 -45.71
CA ASP A 446 -15.81 4.37 -46.48
C ASP A 446 -14.43 5.06 -46.34
N TYR A 447 -13.39 4.29 -45.99
CA TYR A 447 -12.00 4.77 -45.88
C TYR A 447 -11.46 5.41 -47.16
N LYS A 448 -12.16 5.26 -48.29
CA LYS A 448 -11.87 5.97 -49.55
C LYS A 448 -12.20 7.46 -49.53
N LYS A 449 -13.10 7.92 -48.65
CA LYS A 449 -13.46 9.36 -48.49
C LYS A 449 -12.84 9.91 -47.22
N LEU A 450 -11.53 10.17 -47.27
CA LEU A 450 -10.78 10.75 -46.16
C LEU A 450 -11.15 12.22 -45.94
N TYR A 451 -11.01 12.69 -44.70
CA TYR A 451 -11.14 14.11 -44.36
C TYR A 451 -10.27 14.99 -45.28
N GLU A 452 -10.88 15.95 -45.97
CA GLU A 452 -10.22 16.84 -46.94
C GLU A 452 -9.89 18.23 -46.37
N GLY A 453 -10.35 18.57 -45.16
CA GLY A 453 -10.12 19.88 -44.57
C GLY A 453 -8.65 20.16 -44.22
N GLU A 454 -8.40 21.39 -43.80
CA GLU A 454 -7.07 21.86 -43.42
C GLU A 454 -6.55 21.19 -42.14
N ILE A 455 -5.32 20.67 -42.21
CA ILE A 455 -4.59 20.14 -41.07
C ILE A 455 -3.26 20.88 -40.98
N GLU A 456 -3.03 21.56 -39.86
CA GLU A 456 -1.75 22.21 -39.60
C GLU A 456 -0.83 21.28 -38.82
N VAL A 457 0.45 21.21 -39.21
CA VAL A 457 1.44 20.37 -38.54
C VAL A 457 2.35 21.22 -37.68
N LEU A 458 2.48 20.84 -36.41
CA LEU A 458 3.40 21.44 -35.45
C LEU A 458 4.45 20.41 -35.03
N VAL A 459 5.62 20.86 -34.59
CA VAL A 459 6.72 19.99 -34.16
C VAL A 459 6.91 20.07 -32.65
N SER A 460 6.94 18.93 -31.97
CA SER A 460 7.29 18.83 -30.56
C SER A 460 8.71 18.32 -30.36
N LYS A 461 9.32 18.65 -29.21
CA LYS A 461 10.67 18.24 -28.84
C LYS A 461 10.79 16.72 -28.75
N ALA A 462 11.91 16.17 -29.23
CA ALA A 462 12.21 14.74 -29.05
C ALA A 462 12.38 14.34 -27.57
N ASN A 463 12.06 13.09 -27.27
CA ASN A 463 12.14 12.45 -25.94
C ASN A 463 11.29 13.12 -24.85
N GLN A 464 10.19 13.77 -25.26
CA GLN A 464 9.25 14.37 -24.33
C GLN A 464 8.28 13.30 -23.78
N GLN A 465 8.07 13.32 -22.46
CA GLN A 465 7.01 12.56 -21.79
C GLN A 465 5.74 13.40 -21.71
N ILE A 466 4.62 12.85 -22.17
CA ILE A 466 3.31 13.50 -22.17
C ILE A 466 2.36 12.74 -21.26
N PHE A 467 1.64 13.48 -20.41
CA PHE A 467 0.65 12.91 -19.51
C PHE A 467 -0.66 12.59 -20.25
N ASN A 468 -1.16 11.37 -20.12
CA ASN A 468 -2.28 10.84 -20.91
C ASN A 468 -3.60 10.68 -20.11
N PHE A 469 -3.62 11.12 -18.85
CA PHE A 469 -4.79 11.00 -17.97
C PHE A 469 -5.35 9.58 -17.81
N ASN A 470 -4.52 8.54 -17.95
CA ASN A 470 -4.99 7.17 -17.79
C ASN A 470 -5.45 6.90 -16.35
N THR A 471 -6.76 6.73 -16.16
CA THR A 471 -7.36 6.48 -14.84
C THR A 471 -7.50 5.00 -14.51
N SER A 472 -7.46 4.11 -15.52
CA SER A 472 -7.56 2.66 -15.28
C SER A 472 -6.26 2.11 -14.69
N ASP A 473 -5.11 2.56 -15.21
CA ASP A 473 -3.78 2.21 -14.70
C ASP A 473 -2.96 3.47 -14.43
N LEU A 474 -2.94 3.87 -13.17
CA LEU A 474 -2.21 5.05 -12.70
C LEU A 474 -0.69 4.91 -12.82
N THR A 475 -0.15 3.71 -13.04
CA THR A 475 1.29 3.52 -13.27
C THR A 475 1.70 3.82 -14.72
N LYS A 476 0.73 3.93 -15.64
CA LYS A 476 0.92 4.16 -17.07
C LYS A 476 0.24 5.46 -17.54
N THR A 477 0.44 6.53 -16.77
CA THR A 477 -0.15 7.84 -17.05
C THR A 477 0.70 8.72 -17.96
N THR A 478 1.86 8.24 -18.40
CA THR A 478 2.78 8.99 -19.27
C THR A 478 3.15 8.17 -20.49
N ILE A 479 3.29 8.85 -21.63
CA ILE A 479 3.66 8.27 -22.92
C ILE A 479 4.82 9.09 -23.48
N TYR A 480 5.80 8.39 -24.06
CA TYR A 480 6.94 9.03 -24.74
C TYR A 480 6.63 9.30 -26.20
N ASN A 481 6.94 10.51 -26.66
CA ASN A 481 6.86 10.94 -28.06
C ASN A 481 5.55 10.51 -28.77
N PRO A 482 4.35 10.72 -28.21
CA PRO A 482 3.12 10.44 -28.94
C PRO A 482 2.96 11.43 -30.11
N VAL A 483 2.38 10.96 -31.21
CA VAL A 483 1.76 11.88 -32.20
C VAL A 483 0.43 12.36 -31.61
N ILE A 484 0.16 13.66 -31.64
CA ILE A 484 -1.01 14.24 -30.98
C ILE A 484 -1.88 14.95 -32.01
N LEU A 485 -3.12 14.48 -32.17
CA LEU A 485 -4.16 15.16 -32.92
C LEU A 485 -4.93 16.09 -31.98
N VAL A 486 -4.96 17.38 -32.29
CA VAL A 486 -5.69 18.40 -31.52
C VAL A 486 -6.87 18.90 -32.36
N GLY A 487 -8.07 18.86 -31.79
CA GLY A 487 -9.28 19.35 -32.44
C GLY A 487 -10.37 19.73 -31.45
N ALA A 488 -11.22 20.69 -31.81
CA ALA A 488 -12.40 20.99 -31.01
C ALA A 488 -13.41 19.85 -31.16
N ILE A 489 -14.14 19.52 -30.09
CA ILE A 489 -15.10 18.41 -30.10
C ILE A 489 -16.13 18.53 -31.22
N GLU A 490 -16.56 19.76 -31.50
CA GLU A 490 -17.49 20.09 -32.58
C GLU A 490 -16.99 19.66 -33.98
N LEU A 491 -15.67 19.68 -34.22
CA LEU A 491 -15.07 19.30 -35.51
C LEU A 491 -15.14 17.79 -35.76
N PHE A 492 -15.19 16.99 -34.70
CA PHE A 492 -15.44 15.55 -34.80
C PHE A 492 -16.92 15.22 -35.07
N GLY A 493 -17.79 16.23 -35.13
CA GLY A 493 -19.18 16.08 -35.52
C GLY A 493 -20.12 15.74 -34.36
N LYS A 494 -21.34 16.30 -34.42
CA LYS A 494 -22.40 16.11 -33.41
C LYS A 494 -22.98 14.69 -33.39
N ASN A 495 -22.69 13.89 -34.41
CA ASN A 495 -23.20 12.53 -34.57
C ASN A 495 -22.09 11.46 -34.49
N SER A 496 -21.00 11.74 -33.77
CA SER A 496 -19.88 10.80 -33.64
C SER A 496 -20.20 9.65 -32.65
N ASP A 497 -20.23 8.42 -33.17
CA ASP A 497 -20.29 7.21 -32.33
C ASP A 497 -18.99 7.01 -31.52
N VAL A 498 -17.86 7.48 -32.05
CA VAL A 498 -16.56 7.43 -31.36
C VAL A 498 -16.61 8.27 -30.10
N LEU A 499 -17.14 9.50 -30.15
CA LEU A 499 -17.27 10.33 -28.95
C LEU A 499 -18.12 9.67 -27.85
N VAL A 500 -19.20 8.97 -28.22
CA VAL A 500 -20.00 8.18 -27.27
C VAL A 500 -19.15 7.07 -26.62
N ALA A 501 -18.39 6.34 -27.43
CA ALA A 501 -17.51 5.28 -26.94
C ALA A 501 -16.36 5.81 -26.05
N GLU A 502 -15.79 6.95 -26.38
CA GLU A 502 -14.71 7.55 -25.60
C GLU A 502 -15.22 8.11 -24.26
N VAL A 503 -16.43 8.69 -24.22
CA VAL A 503 -17.08 9.08 -22.96
C VAL A 503 -17.38 7.84 -22.11
N SER A 504 -17.87 6.75 -22.70
CA SER A 504 -18.18 5.52 -21.95
C SER A 504 -16.94 4.85 -21.35
N GLN A 505 -15.78 5.05 -21.98
CA GLN A 505 -14.48 4.63 -21.47
C GLN A 505 -13.82 5.64 -20.51
N GLY A 506 -14.48 6.76 -20.20
CA GLY A 506 -13.97 7.79 -19.30
C GLY A 506 -12.84 8.66 -19.88
N ARG A 507 -12.73 8.76 -21.20
CA ARG A 507 -11.67 9.53 -21.88
C ARG A 507 -11.98 11.02 -22.00
N TYR A 508 -13.23 11.41 -21.74
CA TYR A 508 -13.61 12.80 -21.52
C TYR A 508 -13.72 13.10 -20.03
N LEU A 509 -13.09 14.20 -19.62
CA LEU A 509 -12.92 14.63 -18.25
C LEU A 509 -13.61 15.97 -18.01
N PHE A 510 -14.61 15.97 -17.12
CA PHE A 510 -15.39 17.17 -16.78
C PHE A 510 -14.73 17.93 -15.62
N LYS A 511 -14.49 19.22 -15.80
CA LYS A 511 -13.92 20.10 -14.75
C LYS A 511 -14.97 20.56 -13.76
N ASP A 512 -16.14 20.99 -14.27
CA ASP A 512 -17.30 21.35 -13.46
C ASP A 512 -18.40 20.30 -13.64
N THR A 513 -18.79 19.67 -12.54
CA THR A 513 -19.78 18.60 -12.51
C THR A 513 -21.20 19.13 -12.34
N VAL A 514 -21.39 20.38 -11.89
CA VAL A 514 -22.71 20.95 -11.55
C VAL A 514 -23.60 21.12 -12.79
N PRO A 515 -23.12 21.69 -13.92
CA PRO A 515 -23.92 21.83 -15.13
C PRO A 515 -24.30 20.47 -15.72
N ILE A 516 -23.41 19.49 -15.64
CA ILE A 516 -23.63 18.13 -16.13
C ILE A 516 -24.70 17.42 -15.30
N ALA A 517 -24.60 17.51 -13.97
CA ALA A 517 -25.61 16.99 -13.05
C ALA A 517 -26.99 17.61 -13.31
N LYS A 518 -27.03 18.93 -13.54
CA LYS A 518 -28.27 19.65 -13.85
C LYS A 518 -28.85 19.18 -15.19
N TYR A 519 -28.03 19.03 -16.23
CA TYR A 519 -28.48 18.53 -17.53
C TYR A 519 -29.08 17.13 -17.42
N ILE A 520 -28.38 16.20 -16.76
CA ILE A 520 -28.82 14.82 -16.53
C ILE A 520 -30.19 14.81 -15.83
N LYS A 521 -30.36 15.63 -14.79
CA LYS A 521 -31.62 15.73 -14.05
C LYS A 521 -32.75 16.35 -14.87
N THR A 522 -32.49 17.45 -15.57
CA THR A 522 -33.51 18.15 -16.37
C THR A 522 -34.02 17.28 -17.53
N HIS A 523 -33.16 16.43 -18.10
CA HIS A 523 -33.51 15.56 -19.23
C HIS A 523 -33.92 14.14 -18.83
N ARG A 524 -34.09 13.87 -17.53
CA ARG A 524 -34.50 12.56 -17.00
C ARG A 524 -33.54 11.42 -17.37
N LEU A 525 -32.23 11.70 -17.38
CA LEU A 525 -31.17 10.76 -17.74
C LEU A 525 -30.51 10.12 -16.50
N GLU A 526 -31.10 10.27 -15.31
CA GLU A 526 -30.50 9.77 -14.06
C GLU A 526 -30.36 8.24 -14.04
N GLU A 527 -31.23 7.50 -14.73
CA GLU A 527 -31.11 6.03 -14.83
C GLU A 527 -30.19 5.61 -15.99
N ASP A 528 -29.88 6.51 -16.93
CA ASP A 528 -28.99 6.27 -18.07
C ASP A 528 -27.51 6.41 -17.69
N PHE A 529 -27.21 7.26 -16.69
CA PHE A 529 -25.87 7.48 -16.18
C PHE A 529 -25.75 7.03 -14.73
N ALA A 530 -24.72 6.24 -14.44
CA ALA A 530 -24.43 5.75 -13.11
C ALA A 530 -23.99 6.91 -12.19
N GLY A 531 -23.06 7.76 -12.67
CA GLY A 531 -22.55 8.91 -11.91
C GLY A 531 -21.25 9.50 -12.48
N LEU A 532 -20.68 10.45 -11.74
CA LEU A 532 -19.39 11.07 -11.99
C LEU A 532 -18.34 10.60 -11.00
N ILE A 533 -17.21 10.10 -11.51
CA ILE A 533 -16.10 9.58 -10.70
C ILE A 533 -14.92 10.53 -10.79
N SER A 534 -14.46 11.07 -9.66
CA SER A 534 -13.24 11.89 -9.63
C SER A 534 -12.00 11.03 -9.88
N SER A 535 -11.29 11.35 -10.96
CA SER A 535 -10.04 10.70 -11.34
C SER A 535 -8.92 11.00 -10.34
N ARG A 536 -8.90 12.22 -9.81
CA ARG A 536 -7.89 12.69 -8.85
C ARG A 536 -8.07 12.04 -7.49
N GLU A 537 -9.29 11.94 -6.98
CA GLU A 537 -9.58 11.31 -5.69
C GLU A 537 -9.25 9.82 -5.71
N GLU A 538 -9.59 9.12 -6.80
CA GLU A 538 -9.20 7.73 -7.02
C GLU A 538 -7.67 7.57 -6.99
N ALA A 539 -6.97 8.49 -7.66
CA ALA A 539 -5.52 8.45 -7.75
C ALA A 539 -4.83 8.71 -6.41
N LEU A 540 -5.31 9.72 -5.67
CA LEU A 540 -4.81 10.05 -4.33
C LEU A 540 -5.11 8.96 -3.32
N ARG A 541 -6.26 8.29 -3.41
CA ARG A 541 -6.58 7.15 -2.54
C ARG A 541 -5.57 6.03 -2.74
N LYS A 542 -5.25 5.67 -3.98
CA LYS A 542 -4.22 4.66 -4.28
C LYS A 542 -2.83 5.11 -3.82
N LEU A 543 -2.47 6.39 -3.99
CA LEU A 543 -1.20 6.93 -3.49
C LEU A 543 -1.06 6.75 -1.98
N ASN A 544 -2.06 7.21 -1.22
CA ASN A 544 -2.01 7.20 0.23
C ASN A 544 -1.96 5.76 0.76
N MET A 545 -2.69 4.84 0.14
CA MET A 545 -2.65 3.41 0.49
C MET A 545 -1.24 2.82 0.26
N ILE A 546 -0.61 3.12 -0.87
CA ILE A 546 0.76 2.66 -1.18
C ILE A 546 1.79 3.28 -0.22
N GLN A 547 1.66 4.59 0.09
CA GLN A 547 2.56 5.29 1.03
C GLN A 547 2.49 4.73 2.45
N SER A 548 1.26 4.47 2.97
CA SER A 548 1.07 3.85 4.29
C SER A 548 1.68 2.45 4.34
N GLN A 549 1.44 1.62 3.32
CA GLN A 549 2.06 0.30 3.24
C GLN A 549 3.59 0.38 3.26
N LEU A 550 4.21 1.37 2.61
CA LEU A 550 5.65 1.53 2.66
C LEU A 550 6.16 1.94 4.05
N TYR A 551 5.51 2.88 4.73
CA TYR A 551 5.95 3.32 6.05
C TYR A 551 5.99 2.16 7.05
N LEU A 552 4.95 1.32 7.05
CA LEU A 552 4.92 0.09 7.86
C LEU A 552 6.06 -0.86 7.47
N LYS A 553 6.34 -1.04 6.17
CA LYS A 553 7.46 -1.89 5.71
C LYS A 553 8.84 -1.35 6.12
N LEU A 554 9.04 -0.04 6.12
CA LEU A 554 10.30 0.58 6.57
C LEU A 554 10.56 0.34 8.06
N VAL A 555 9.51 0.44 8.90
CA VAL A 555 9.60 0.05 10.31
C VAL A 555 9.97 -1.43 10.44
N GLY A 556 9.45 -2.28 9.54
CA GLY A 556 9.81 -3.69 9.38
C GLY A 556 11.30 -3.92 9.17
N VAL A 557 11.87 -3.24 8.18
CA VAL A 557 13.31 -3.33 7.87
C VAL A 557 14.17 -2.95 9.08
N VAL A 558 13.82 -1.88 9.79
CA VAL A 558 14.55 -1.44 11.00
C VAL A 558 14.47 -2.51 12.10
N ALA A 559 13.28 -3.06 12.36
CA ALA A 559 13.10 -4.11 13.36
C ALA A 559 13.87 -5.40 13.00
N SER A 560 13.90 -5.80 11.72
CA SER A 560 14.73 -6.91 11.22
C SER A 560 16.21 -6.71 11.53
N GLY A 561 16.73 -5.49 11.31
CA GLY A 561 18.12 -5.16 11.63
C GLY A 561 18.44 -5.31 13.13
N VAL A 562 17.52 -4.90 14.00
CA VAL A 562 17.66 -5.06 15.46
C VAL A 562 17.65 -6.55 15.86
N ILE A 563 16.72 -7.34 15.31
CA ILE A 563 16.62 -8.79 15.55
C ILE A 563 17.90 -9.49 15.09
N PHE A 564 18.40 -9.13 13.91
CA PHE A 564 19.66 -9.61 13.37
C PHE A 564 20.86 -9.27 14.28
N ALA A 565 20.88 -8.07 14.88
CA ALA A 565 21.90 -7.70 15.86
C ALA A 565 21.85 -8.59 17.12
N ILE A 566 20.65 -8.81 17.65
CA ILE A 566 20.43 -9.59 18.87
C ILE A 566 20.81 -11.07 18.67
N ILE A 567 20.43 -11.71 17.56
CA ILE A 567 20.74 -13.12 17.33
C ILE A 567 22.25 -13.37 17.20
N ASN A 568 22.95 -12.50 16.50
CA ASN A 568 24.41 -12.56 16.37
C ASN A 568 25.11 -12.39 17.72
N TYR A 569 24.62 -11.47 18.55
CA TYR A 569 25.09 -11.34 19.94
C TYR A 569 24.92 -12.66 20.72
N PHE A 570 23.72 -13.27 20.67
CA PHE A 570 23.48 -14.54 21.38
C PHE A 570 24.36 -15.67 20.89
N LEU A 571 24.54 -15.79 19.57
CA LEU A 571 25.36 -16.83 18.98
C LEU A 571 26.81 -16.72 19.45
N ILE A 572 27.37 -15.51 19.49
CA ILE A 572 28.73 -15.25 19.98
C ILE A 572 28.87 -15.56 21.47
N MET A 573 27.93 -15.10 22.30
CA MET A 573 27.98 -15.39 23.74
C MET A 573 27.91 -16.90 24.03
N THR A 574 27.11 -17.63 23.26
CA THR A 574 26.99 -19.09 23.38
C THR A 574 28.29 -19.77 22.96
N TYR A 575 28.88 -19.32 21.85
CA TYR A 575 30.15 -19.83 21.36
C TYR A 575 31.29 -19.61 22.37
N LEU A 576 31.41 -18.39 22.91
CA LEU A 576 32.42 -18.06 23.92
C LEU A 576 32.28 -18.92 25.17
N GLU A 577 31.06 -19.23 25.60
CA GLU A 577 30.81 -20.10 26.75
C GLU A 577 31.15 -21.57 26.45
N VAL A 578 30.83 -22.07 25.25
CA VAL A 578 31.14 -23.45 24.82
C VAL A 578 32.65 -23.68 24.72
N GLU A 579 33.36 -22.76 24.08
CA GLU A 579 34.80 -22.90 23.79
C GLU A 579 35.69 -22.18 24.83
N ARG A 580 35.11 -21.72 25.94
CA ARG A 580 35.76 -20.87 26.95
C ARG A 580 37.15 -21.36 27.35
N LYS A 581 37.26 -22.64 27.71
CA LYS A 581 38.51 -23.28 28.15
C LYS A 581 39.57 -23.27 27.04
N LYS A 582 39.16 -23.65 25.83
CA LYS A 582 40.05 -23.72 24.66
C LYS A 582 40.57 -22.34 24.27
N ILE A 583 39.70 -21.32 24.26
CA ILE A 583 40.04 -19.94 23.92
C ILE A 583 41.08 -19.38 24.91
N ILE A 584 40.90 -19.62 26.22
CA ILE A 584 41.83 -19.15 27.25
C ILE A 584 43.19 -19.83 27.11
N ILE A 585 43.22 -21.16 26.94
CA ILE A 585 44.47 -21.92 26.75
C ILE A 585 45.24 -21.39 25.53
N TRP A 586 44.57 -21.24 24.39
CA TRP A 586 45.20 -20.73 23.18
C TRP A 586 45.68 -19.29 23.30
N TYR A 587 44.98 -18.46 24.06
CA TYR A 587 45.43 -17.11 24.37
C TYR A 587 46.71 -17.11 25.22
N LEU A 588 46.78 -17.97 26.26
CA LEU A 588 47.98 -18.11 27.10
C LEU A 588 49.20 -18.60 26.29
N PHE A 589 48.97 -19.43 25.27
CA PHE A 589 49.99 -19.85 24.31
C PHE A 589 50.34 -18.80 23.24
N GLY A 590 49.82 -17.57 23.34
CA GLY A 590 50.19 -16.47 22.45
C GLY A 590 49.57 -16.52 21.05
N LYS A 591 48.58 -17.38 20.80
CA LYS A 591 47.91 -17.44 19.48
C LYS A 591 47.21 -16.13 19.16
N SER A 592 47.27 -15.70 17.91
CA SER A 592 46.59 -14.50 17.39
C SER A 592 45.06 -14.64 17.37
N PHE A 593 44.33 -13.53 17.23
CA PHE A 593 42.85 -13.53 17.20
C PHE A 593 42.29 -14.42 16.09
N LEU A 594 42.88 -14.34 14.89
CA LEU A 594 42.48 -15.14 13.74
C LEU A 594 42.70 -16.63 14.01
N GLU A 595 43.84 -17.03 14.57
CA GLU A 595 44.10 -18.44 14.88
C GLU A 595 43.14 -19.01 15.93
N ARG A 596 42.64 -18.17 16.87
CA ARG A 596 41.67 -18.61 17.88
C ARG A 596 40.26 -18.80 17.31
N HIS A 597 39.84 -17.94 16.39
CA HIS A 597 38.44 -17.84 15.96
C HIS A 597 38.18 -18.15 14.48
N ALA A 598 39.21 -18.37 13.65
CA ALA A 598 39.06 -18.58 12.20
C ALA A 598 38.07 -19.68 11.86
N GLN A 599 38.13 -20.83 12.54
CA GLN A 599 37.21 -21.95 12.27
C GLN A 599 35.74 -21.58 12.53
N PHE A 600 35.47 -20.79 13.57
CA PHE A 600 34.13 -20.32 13.89
C PHE A 600 33.67 -19.27 12.88
N LEU A 601 34.51 -18.28 12.56
CA LEU A 601 34.21 -17.23 11.59
C LEU A 601 33.95 -17.80 10.20
N LEU A 602 34.78 -18.73 9.73
CA LEU A 602 34.63 -19.39 8.43
C LEU A 602 33.34 -20.22 8.37
N SER A 603 33.04 -20.97 9.44
CA SER A 603 31.79 -21.74 9.54
C SER A 603 30.56 -20.82 9.49
N MET A 604 30.56 -19.71 10.25
CA MET A 604 29.46 -18.76 10.28
C MET A 604 29.27 -18.04 8.95
N LEU A 605 30.37 -17.71 8.26
CA LEU A 605 30.37 -17.11 6.94
C LEU A 605 29.84 -18.10 5.89
N ALA A 606 30.26 -19.36 5.94
CA ALA A 606 29.78 -20.41 5.04
C ALA A 606 28.27 -20.66 5.22
N ILE A 607 27.79 -20.73 6.46
CA ILE A 607 26.36 -20.88 6.75
C ILE A 607 25.55 -19.69 6.22
N SER A 608 26.02 -18.45 6.45
CA SER A 608 25.37 -17.24 5.92
C SER A 608 25.37 -17.22 4.40
N PHE A 609 26.48 -17.61 3.76
CA PHE A 609 26.61 -17.66 2.31
C PHE A 609 25.64 -18.66 1.70
N VAL A 610 25.63 -19.91 2.17
CA VAL A 610 24.72 -20.96 1.68
C VAL A 610 23.26 -20.52 1.84
N THR A 611 22.90 -19.98 3.00
CA THR A 611 21.54 -19.49 3.26
C THR A 611 21.11 -18.41 2.26
N LEU A 612 21.96 -17.40 2.04
CA LEU A 612 21.63 -16.30 1.12
C LEU A 612 21.61 -16.76 -0.35
N MET A 613 22.46 -17.71 -0.72
CA MET A 613 22.42 -18.32 -2.06
C MET A 613 21.11 -19.08 -2.31
N ILE A 614 20.57 -19.78 -1.31
CA ILE A 614 19.25 -20.42 -1.41
C ILE A 614 18.17 -19.37 -1.65
N VAL A 615 18.15 -18.28 -0.86
CA VAL A 615 17.17 -17.19 -1.03
C VAL A 615 17.28 -16.54 -2.41
N PHE A 616 18.51 -16.38 -2.93
CA PHE A 616 18.76 -15.87 -4.26
C PHE A 616 18.24 -16.79 -5.35
N TRP A 617 18.50 -18.09 -5.25
CA TRP A 617 18.07 -19.08 -6.23
C TRP A 617 16.54 -19.17 -6.33
N LEU A 618 15.83 -18.89 -5.23
CA LEU A 618 14.38 -18.77 -5.21
C LEU A 618 13.84 -17.46 -5.82
N ASN A 619 14.69 -16.62 -6.42
CA ASN A 619 14.35 -15.29 -6.96
C ASN A 619 13.73 -14.33 -5.92
N MET A 620 14.06 -14.52 -4.64
CA MET A 620 13.53 -13.71 -3.54
C MET A 620 14.48 -12.59 -3.09
N THR A 621 15.64 -12.43 -3.73
CA THR A 621 16.58 -11.33 -3.45
C THR A 621 17.48 -11.02 -4.66
N VAL A 622 18.33 -10.00 -4.54
CA VAL A 622 19.34 -9.61 -5.53
C VAL A 622 20.75 -9.68 -4.96
N PHE A 623 21.74 -9.90 -5.84
CA PHE A 623 23.14 -10.07 -5.45
C PHE A 623 23.72 -8.89 -4.64
N SER A 624 23.30 -7.66 -4.92
CA SER A 624 23.73 -6.47 -4.17
C SER A 624 23.29 -6.50 -2.70
N ILE A 625 22.13 -7.07 -2.39
CA ILE A 625 21.64 -7.22 -1.01
C ILE A 625 22.41 -8.31 -0.29
N ILE A 626 22.69 -9.43 -0.98
CA ILE A 626 23.46 -10.55 -0.42
C ILE A 626 24.84 -10.10 0.03
N SER A 627 25.59 -9.44 -0.87
CA SER A 627 26.94 -8.94 -0.57
C SER A 627 26.94 -7.96 0.60
N GLY A 628 25.96 -7.06 0.66
CA GLY A 628 25.78 -6.14 1.78
C GLY A 628 25.53 -6.85 3.11
N ILE A 629 24.61 -7.82 3.15
CA ILE A 629 24.31 -8.59 4.37
C ILE A 629 25.53 -9.39 4.83
N LEU A 630 26.23 -10.08 3.91
CA LEU A 630 27.42 -10.87 4.25
C LEU A 630 28.54 -10.02 4.85
N PHE A 631 28.77 -8.83 4.28
CA PHE A 631 29.76 -7.89 4.80
C PHE A 631 29.40 -7.44 6.22
N ILE A 632 28.15 -7.03 6.46
CA ILE A 632 27.68 -6.60 7.77
C ILE A 632 27.74 -7.74 8.80
N ASP A 633 27.29 -8.95 8.43
CA ASP A 633 27.32 -10.14 9.30
C ASP A 633 28.75 -10.43 9.77
N THR A 634 29.70 -10.46 8.83
CA THR A 634 31.10 -10.75 9.11
C THR A 634 31.75 -9.68 9.98
N ALA A 635 31.51 -8.41 9.66
CA ALA A 635 32.01 -7.28 10.45
C ALA A 635 31.46 -7.31 11.88
N MET A 636 30.17 -7.62 12.05
CA MET A 636 29.56 -7.77 13.38
C MET A 636 30.20 -8.89 14.19
N TYR A 637 30.44 -10.07 13.60
CA TYR A 637 31.11 -11.16 14.32
C TYR A 637 32.49 -10.75 14.82
N ALA A 638 33.30 -10.14 13.95
CA ALA A 638 34.63 -9.70 14.31
C ALA A 638 34.58 -8.67 15.47
N LEU A 639 33.73 -7.65 15.36
CA LEU A 639 33.60 -6.60 16.37
C LEU A 639 33.10 -7.13 17.73
N LEU A 640 32.04 -7.94 17.72
CA LEU A 640 31.46 -8.49 18.95
C LEU A 640 32.42 -9.47 19.63
N LEU A 641 33.13 -10.32 18.88
CA LEU A 641 34.15 -11.21 19.44
C LEU A 641 35.28 -10.43 20.12
N LEU A 642 35.83 -9.40 19.45
CA LEU A 642 36.87 -8.55 20.03
C LEU A 642 36.44 -7.90 21.36
N PHE A 643 35.19 -7.45 21.43
CA PHE A 643 34.67 -6.79 22.62
C PHE A 643 34.39 -7.77 23.78
N PHE A 644 33.71 -8.89 23.50
CA PHE A 644 33.26 -9.81 24.54
C PHE A 644 34.35 -10.77 25.02
N GLU A 645 35.28 -11.19 24.14
CA GLU A 645 36.41 -12.04 24.54
C GLU A 645 37.26 -11.35 25.61
N LYS A 646 37.58 -10.06 25.43
CA LYS A 646 38.35 -9.28 26.41
C LYS A 646 37.66 -9.27 27.78
N ARG A 647 36.34 -9.13 27.81
CA ARG A 647 35.55 -9.09 29.05
C ARG A 647 35.48 -10.45 29.73
N GLU A 648 35.17 -11.50 28.98
CA GLU A 648 35.07 -12.89 29.49
C GLU A 648 36.42 -13.36 30.06
N ARG A 649 37.52 -13.06 29.36
CA ARG A 649 38.88 -13.34 29.86
C ARG A 649 39.16 -12.71 31.22
N LEU A 650 38.85 -11.41 31.37
CA LEU A 650 39.06 -10.69 32.63
C LEU A 650 38.22 -11.28 33.77
N THR A 651 37.03 -11.80 33.48
CA THR A 651 36.18 -12.42 34.51
C THR A 651 36.67 -13.81 34.91
N THR A 652 37.20 -14.61 33.98
CA THR A 652 37.70 -15.95 34.29
C THR A 652 39.04 -15.90 35.01
N LEU A 653 39.98 -15.05 34.55
CA LEU A 653 41.26 -14.84 35.22
C LEU A 653 41.11 -14.30 36.66
N LYS A 654 40.08 -13.50 36.93
CA LYS A 654 39.78 -13.01 38.28
C LYS A 654 39.14 -14.06 39.20
N LYS A 655 38.53 -15.11 38.64
CA LYS A 655 37.84 -16.15 39.42
C LYS A 655 38.70 -17.38 39.70
N GLY A 656 39.82 -17.55 38.99
CA GLY A 656 40.73 -18.68 39.18
C GLY A 656 40.13 -20.04 38.74
N ASP A 657 39.14 -20.01 37.84
CA ASP A 657 38.45 -21.19 37.28
C ASP A 657 39.12 -21.73 36.00
#